data_AF-A0A6L3B4A2-F1
#
_entry.id   AF-A0A6L3B4A2-F1
#
_cell.length_a   1.000
_cell.length_b   1.000
_cell.length_c   1.000
_cell.angle_alpha   90.00
_cell.angle_beta   90.00
_cell.angle_gamma   90.00
#
_symmetry.space_group_name_H-M   'P 1'
#
loop_
_entity.id
_entity.type
_entity.pdbx_description
1 polymer ?
#
loop_
_entity_poly.entity_id
_entity_poly.type
_entity_poly.pdbx_seq_one_letter_code
_entity_poly.pdbx_strand_id
1 'polypeptide(L)'
;MWTSRPRSAHPRSLPNGTRRWSAAPWDGTPDPAMTDPIAQLRQAVALHQAGRLAEAEPLYAAALAALPGHPDALHLYGVLCAQTGRNARAVELIGAAIARKADSGAYHANLARALRAEGRLAEAVGSLRRAIALQPGADAFFSLGNILKQMGHTREALACFRCALILRPETVETRMNAAAALEALGRRDEALRQLRAALACAPADPALLFNLARTEQAAGHADNAACGYRRALRTTAEGEDSAVNLGTALLETGRPAEAVDALRRCAALAPDRPERLLALATALRRAGLVDECLAVFQRLKALTPTDPTPWQRSAEVQEAAGRRDACVATLLEVARLSREGRFHWKTAYYHLVRIGNLLVGEGRLDRVAALLPPAVAAFRGVDAELHAWALFLQGSLATRLGKEEEAQDAFRRAEPHLPFLAHIPTGDGFARRIEALPTAAETESEAAFVLEKLAPPGNGPVVVASCDSGYLERFGPLFLVSLDRFSLPGQAAHLHILDPRPDTAARVAALQERLRHVRLGWSRETSPAGLTGQERTTFYTFARFLRVPRLARLYQAPLLVTDIDACLLSEPAGFLAPLSPASPLALQYFPNNLARLYDGVGGGLVVLRPDPAVIALFDRIRRFLVSWIAERRLHYFLDQIALTAGTDDAVRRGDGPSILSIPAEGRLFRCGDGLFVQILTEKDRPGFAASVAALLDRLERTPPTADPQLDRSLILEAIGVTG
;
A
#
# COMPACT_ATOMS: atom_id res chain seq x y z
N MET A 1 -20.68 10.80 -55.96
CA MET A 1 -20.82 10.62 -57.41
C MET A 1 -20.48 11.94 -58.09
N TRP A 2 -19.48 11.91 -59.00
CA TRP A 2 -19.24 12.82 -60.14
C TRP A 2 -18.90 14.30 -59.85
N THR A 3 -17.92 15.00 -60.45
CA THR A 3 -16.84 14.71 -61.43
C THR A 3 -15.89 15.95 -61.52
N SER A 4 -14.58 15.70 -61.65
CA SER A 4 -13.50 16.41 -62.40
C SER A 4 -13.46 17.94 -62.69
N ARG A 5 -12.42 18.60 -62.15
CA ARG A 5 -11.31 19.44 -62.74
C ARG A 5 -11.34 19.85 -64.25
N PRO A 6 -10.41 20.72 -64.79
CA PRO A 6 -9.81 22.03 -64.37
C PRO A 6 -9.53 23.00 -65.57
N ARG A 7 -8.92 24.20 -65.34
CA ARG A 7 -7.92 24.98 -66.17
C ARG A 7 -8.07 26.50 -65.95
N SER A 8 -7.16 27.20 -65.27
CA SER A 8 -5.84 27.75 -65.68
C SER A 8 -5.90 28.88 -66.71
N ALA A 9 -5.56 30.12 -66.31
CA ALA A 9 -4.63 31.03 -67.02
C ALA A 9 -4.58 32.43 -66.36
N HIS A 10 -3.45 32.75 -65.74
CA HIS A 10 -2.81 34.08 -65.84
C HIS A 10 -1.74 33.97 -66.96
N PRO A 11 -1.29 35.04 -67.67
CA PRO A 11 -0.97 36.36 -67.11
C PRO A 11 -1.19 37.63 -67.99
N ARG A 12 -1.28 38.78 -67.29
CA ARG A 12 -0.81 40.16 -67.57
C ARG A 12 -1.10 40.85 -68.92
N SER A 13 -1.77 42.01 -68.82
CA SER A 13 -1.25 43.31 -69.29
C SER A 13 -2.04 44.49 -68.69
N LEU A 14 -1.38 45.38 -67.94
CA LEU A 14 -1.90 46.70 -67.59
C LEU A 14 -1.17 47.75 -68.44
N PRO A 15 -1.88 48.67 -69.14
CA PRO A 15 -1.26 49.85 -69.70
C PRO A 15 -1.33 51.04 -68.73
N ASN A 16 -0.21 51.74 -68.70
CA ASN A 16 0.07 53.13 -68.32
C ASN A 16 -1.10 54.04 -67.92
N GLY A 17 -0.86 54.76 -66.83
CA GLY A 17 -1.74 55.79 -66.30
C GLY A 17 -1.89 57.03 -67.19
N THR A 18 -2.99 57.71 -66.99
CA THR A 18 -3.06 59.00 -66.28
C THR A 18 -4.48 59.53 -66.45
N ARG A 19 -5.16 59.84 -65.33
CA ARG A 19 -5.86 61.12 -65.11
C ARG A 19 -6.51 61.11 -63.73
N ARG A 20 -6.22 62.18 -63.00
CA ARG A 20 -6.81 62.58 -61.72
C ARG A 20 -8.33 62.51 -61.77
N TRP A 21 -8.94 61.96 -60.73
CA TRP A 21 -10.24 62.39 -60.23
C TRP A 21 -10.10 62.76 -58.76
N SER A 22 -10.71 63.90 -58.47
CA SER A 22 -10.69 64.70 -57.25
C SER A 22 -11.19 63.96 -56.02
N ALA A 23 -10.53 64.21 -54.88
CA ALA A 23 -11.06 63.88 -53.57
C ALA A 23 -12.39 64.63 -53.35
N ALA A 24 -13.49 63.88 -53.28
CA ALA A 24 -14.70 64.36 -52.63
C ALA A 24 -14.45 64.42 -51.10
N PRO A 25 -14.97 65.43 -50.38
CA PRO A 25 -14.84 65.48 -48.94
C PRO A 25 -15.62 64.31 -48.33
N TRP A 26 -14.98 63.60 -47.40
CA TRP A 26 -15.62 62.65 -46.52
C TRP A 26 -16.67 63.38 -45.68
N ASP A 27 -17.94 63.02 -45.84
CA ASP A 27 -19.08 63.60 -45.12
C ASP A 27 -19.39 62.84 -43.82
N GLY A 28 -18.39 62.25 -43.16
CA GLY A 28 -18.50 61.84 -41.76
C GLY A 28 -19.56 60.78 -41.40
N THR A 29 -20.34 60.25 -42.35
CA THR A 29 -21.36 59.24 -42.07
C THR A 29 -20.80 57.84 -42.36
N PRO A 30 -20.74 56.93 -41.38
CA PRO A 30 -20.35 55.55 -41.63
C PRO A 30 -21.40 54.90 -42.54
N ASP A 31 -20.92 54.07 -43.48
CA ASP A 31 -21.77 53.19 -44.30
C ASP A 31 -22.79 52.46 -43.41
N PRO A 32 -24.11 52.60 -43.62
CA PRO A 32 -25.14 52.02 -42.76
C PRO A 32 -25.11 50.48 -42.70
N ALA A 33 -24.39 49.82 -43.61
CA ALA A 33 -24.11 48.38 -43.52
C ALA A 33 -23.06 48.01 -42.46
N MET A 34 -22.22 48.96 -42.02
CA MET A 34 -21.24 48.77 -40.93
C MET A 34 -21.80 49.08 -39.54
N THR A 35 -23.02 49.59 -39.45
CA THR A 35 -23.68 49.97 -38.19
C THR A 35 -24.77 49.01 -37.74
N ASP A 36 -25.10 47.97 -38.52
CA ASP A 36 -26.04 46.92 -38.12
C ASP A 36 -25.34 45.88 -37.22
N PRO A 37 -25.68 45.81 -35.92
CA PRO A 37 -25.06 44.87 -35.00
C PRO A 37 -25.30 43.40 -35.38
N ILE A 38 -26.37 43.09 -36.12
CA ILE A 38 -26.65 41.73 -36.58
C ILE A 38 -25.75 41.37 -37.77
N ALA A 39 -25.50 42.30 -38.70
CA ALA A 39 -24.54 42.09 -39.78
C ALA A 39 -23.11 41.86 -39.24
N GLN A 40 -22.70 42.65 -38.25
CA GLN A 40 -21.42 42.49 -37.55
C GLN A 40 -21.32 41.10 -36.88
N LEU A 41 -22.38 40.66 -36.20
CA LEU A 41 -22.43 39.32 -35.60
C LEU A 41 -22.30 38.21 -36.65
N ARG A 42 -23.01 38.30 -37.79
CA ARG A 42 -22.87 37.30 -38.87
C ARG A 42 -21.45 37.24 -39.42
N GLN A 43 -20.80 38.39 -39.59
CA GLN A 43 -19.41 38.46 -40.03
C GLN A 43 -18.45 37.87 -39.01
N ALA A 44 -18.65 38.16 -37.71
CA ALA A 44 -17.86 37.57 -36.62
C ALA A 44 -17.96 36.03 -36.63
N VAL A 45 -19.18 35.49 -36.81
CA VAL A 45 -19.41 34.04 -36.91
C VAL A 45 -18.69 33.43 -38.11
N ALA A 46 -18.74 34.07 -39.29
CA ALA A 46 -18.06 33.58 -40.48
C ALA A 46 -16.54 33.54 -40.29
N LEU A 47 -15.94 34.57 -39.69
CA LEU A 47 -14.51 34.61 -39.38
C LEU A 47 -14.12 33.57 -38.32
N HIS A 48 -14.94 33.39 -37.29
CA HIS A 48 -14.74 32.37 -36.26
C HIS A 48 -14.77 30.96 -36.86
N GLN A 49 -15.74 30.65 -37.72
CA GLN A 49 -15.82 29.36 -38.43
C GLN A 49 -14.62 29.13 -39.36
N ALA A 50 -14.05 30.19 -39.94
CA ALA A 50 -12.84 30.14 -40.74
C ALA A 50 -11.53 30.04 -39.91
N GLY A 51 -11.62 29.98 -38.58
CA GLY A 51 -10.46 29.93 -37.67
C GLY A 51 -9.73 31.26 -37.48
N ARG A 52 -10.26 32.37 -38.04
CA ARG A 52 -9.68 33.73 -37.94
C ARG A 52 -10.11 34.39 -36.63
N LEU A 53 -9.75 33.78 -35.50
CA LEU A 53 -10.24 34.16 -34.16
C LEU A 53 -9.88 35.61 -33.78
N ALA A 54 -8.68 36.05 -34.11
CA ALA A 54 -8.22 37.42 -33.81
C ALA A 54 -9.05 38.50 -34.52
N GLU A 55 -9.60 38.19 -35.69
CA GLU A 55 -10.42 39.12 -36.48
C GLU A 55 -11.90 39.03 -36.12
N ALA A 56 -12.36 37.88 -35.63
CA ALA A 56 -13.73 37.69 -35.13
C ALA A 56 -13.98 38.39 -33.79
N GLU A 57 -12.98 38.42 -32.91
CA GLU A 57 -13.06 39.01 -31.57
C GLU A 57 -13.54 40.47 -31.52
N PRO A 58 -12.94 41.44 -32.25
CA PRO A 58 -13.39 42.82 -32.22
C PRO A 58 -14.83 42.98 -32.73
N LEU A 59 -15.27 42.13 -33.65
CA LEU A 59 -16.65 42.15 -34.16
C LEU A 59 -17.66 41.59 -33.15
N TYR A 60 -17.29 40.55 -32.39
CA TYR A 60 -18.11 40.09 -31.26
C TYR A 60 -18.23 41.16 -30.17
N ALA A 61 -17.13 41.86 -29.86
CA ALA A 61 -17.12 42.94 -28.89
C ALA A 61 -18.00 44.13 -29.34
N ALA A 62 -17.89 44.54 -30.61
CA ALA A 62 -18.71 45.59 -31.21
C ALA A 62 -20.20 45.23 -31.22
N ALA A 63 -20.54 44.00 -31.63
CA ALA A 63 -21.91 43.51 -31.63
C ALA A 63 -22.53 43.50 -30.21
N LEU A 64 -21.74 43.15 -29.19
CA LEU A 64 -22.18 43.18 -27.79
C LEU A 64 -22.22 44.59 -27.17
N ALA A 65 -21.42 45.53 -27.66
CA ALA A 65 -21.53 46.92 -27.28
C ALA A 65 -22.89 47.52 -27.73
N ALA A 66 -23.34 47.15 -28.93
CA ALA A 66 -24.62 47.58 -29.46
C ALA A 66 -25.82 46.74 -28.96
N LEU A 67 -25.61 45.45 -28.69
CA LEU A 67 -26.63 44.52 -28.18
C LEU A 67 -26.13 43.75 -26.95
N PRO A 68 -26.05 44.37 -25.75
CA PRO A 68 -25.41 43.79 -24.57
C PRO A 68 -26.00 42.46 -24.07
N GLY A 69 -27.24 42.15 -24.44
CA GLY A 69 -27.95 40.94 -24.04
C GLY A 69 -28.13 39.89 -25.14
N HIS A 70 -27.51 40.04 -26.31
CA HIS A 70 -27.73 39.12 -27.43
C HIS A 70 -27.16 37.73 -27.11
N PRO A 71 -28.01 36.69 -26.93
CA PRO A 71 -27.58 35.40 -26.36
C PRO A 71 -26.52 34.70 -27.23
N ASP A 72 -26.67 34.73 -28.55
CA ASP A 72 -25.75 34.02 -29.45
C ASP A 72 -24.41 34.75 -29.58
N ALA A 73 -24.39 36.08 -29.40
CA ALA A 73 -23.17 36.88 -29.44
C ALA A 73 -22.37 36.65 -28.15
N LEU A 74 -23.05 36.63 -27.00
CA LEU A 74 -22.48 36.29 -25.69
C LEU A 74 -21.90 34.86 -25.70
N HIS A 75 -22.67 33.88 -26.21
CA HIS A 75 -22.23 32.48 -26.27
C HIS A 75 -21.02 32.30 -27.18
N LEU A 76 -21.07 32.77 -28.42
CA LEU A 76 -20.01 32.52 -29.39
C LEU A 76 -18.74 33.31 -29.08
N TYR A 77 -18.86 34.50 -28.48
CA TYR A 77 -17.69 35.20 -27.96
C TYR A 77 -17.07 34.44 -26.79
N GLY A 78 -17.89 33.92 -25.87
CA GLY A 78 -17.42 33.06 -24.79
C GLY A 78 -16.73 31.78 -25.30
N VAL A 79 -17.24 31.16 -26.37
CA VAL A 79 -16.59 30.01 -27.03
C VAL A 79 -15.20 30.38 -27.57
N LEU A 80 -15.08 31.55 -28.21
CA LEU A 80 -13.79 32.07 -28.69
C LEU A 80 -12.82 32.31 -27.52
N CYS A 81 -13.30 32.88 -26.41
CA CYS A 81 -12.48 33.03 -25.19
C CYS A 81 -11.96 31.68 -24.68
N ALA A 82 -12.79 30.63 -24.66
CA ALA A 82 -12.35 29.28 -24.26
C ALA A 82 -11.30 28.70 -25.24
N GLN A 83 -11.49 28.87 -26.56
CA GLN A 83 -10.53 28.42 -27.57
C GLN A 83 -9.18 29.15 -27.49
N THR A 84 -9.16 30.37 -26.96
CA THR A 84 -7.95 31.18 -26.77
C THR A 84 -7.39 31.09 -25.34
N GLY A 85 -7.86 30.13 -24.53
CA GLY A 85 -7.36 29.86 -23.18
C GLY A 85 -7.87 30.81 -22.09
N ARG A 86 -8.75 31.77 -22.42
CA ARG A 86 -9.36 32.72 -21.49
C ARG A 86 -10.63 32.14 -20.86
N ASN A 87 -10.47 31.04 -20.11
CA ASN A 87 -11.59 30.22 -19.68
C ASN A 87 -12.48 30.92 -18.63
N ALA A 88 -11.92 31.69 -17.69
CA ALA A 88 -12.71 32.51 -16.75
C ALA A 88 -13.67 33.47 -17.48
N ARG A 89 -13.17 34.18 -18.49
CA ARG A 89 -13.99 35.07 -19.32
C ARG A 89 -15.04 34.31 -20.13
N ALA A 90 -14.70 33.11 -20.60
CA ALA A 90 -15.64 32.23 -21.28
C ALA A 90 -16.81 31.83 -20.37
N VAL A 91 -16.53 31.48 -19.11
CA VAL A 91 -17.55 31.13 -18.11
C VAL A 91 -18.52 32.30 -17.89
N GLU A 92 -18.00 33.52 -17.73
CA GLU A 92 -18.82 34.73 -17.56
C GLU A 92 -19.75 34.98 -18.76
N LEU A 93 -19.19 35.00 -19.98
CA LEU A 93 -19.93 35.32 -21.20
C LEU A 93 -20.98 34.25 -21.53
N ILE A 94 -20.64 32.96 -21.40
CA ILE A 94 -21.59 31.87 -21.64
C ILE A 94 -22.65 31.82 -20.54
N GLY A 95 -22.29 32.10 -19.28
CA GLY A 95 -23.25 32.23 -18.18
C GLY A 95 -24.26 33.36 -18.43
N ALA A 96 -23.80 34.50 -18.92
CA ALA A 96 -24.66 35.62 -19.33
C ALA A 96 -25.58 35.24 -20.50
N ALA A 97 -25.08 34.47 -21.48
CA ALA A 97 -25.91 33.94 -22.57
C ALA A 97 -27.04 33.03 -22.05
N ILE A 98 -26.73 32.13 -21.10
CA ILE A 98 -27.71 31.22 -20.48
C ILE A 98 -28.77 31.98 -19.68
N ALA A 99 -28.38 33.06 -18.98
CA ALA A 99 -29.32 33.91 -18.25
C ALA A 99 -30.36 34.59 -19.17
N ARG A 100 -30.04 34.77 -20.46
CA ARG A 100 -30.95 35.33 -21.47
C ARG A 100 -31.73 34.26 -22.22
N LYS A 101 -31.10 33.10 -22.46
CA LYS A 101 -31.69 31.97 -23.17
C LYS A 101 -31.26 30.66 -22.51
N ALA A 102 -32.11 30.16 -21.60
CA ALA A 102 -31.78 29.02 -20.73
C ALA A 102 -31.99 27.64 -21.38
N ASP A 103 -32.67 27.58 -22.53
CA ASP A 103 -33.12 26.37 -23.22
C ASP A 103 -32.15 25.84 -24.30
N SER A 104 -30.96 26.44 -24.44
CA SER A 104 -29.95 26.00 -25.39
C SER A 104 -28.98 24.97 -24.78
N GLY A 105 -29.12 23.70 -25.17
CA GLY A 105 -28.20 22.63 -24.73
C GLY A 105 -26.74 22.89 -25.09
N ALA A 106 -26.48 23.50 -26.26
CA ALA A 106 -25.14 23.88 -26.71
C ALA A 106 -24.47 24.94 -25.81
N TYR A 107 -25.25 25.80 -25.14
CA TYR A 107 -24.71 26.82 -24.24
C TYR A 107 -24.18 26.16 -22.98
N HIS A 108 -24.99 25.28 -22.40
CA HIS A 108 -24.63 24.49 -21.23
C HIS A 108 -23.45 23.55 -21.49
N ALA A 109 -23.36 22.92 -22.67
CA ALA A 109 -22.22 22.08 -23.03
C ALA A 109 -20.91 22.88 -23.16
N ASN A 110 -20.95 24.06 -23.79
CA ASN A 110 -19.77 24.93 -23.90
C ASN A 110 -19.38 25.58 -22.58
N LEU A 111 -20.34 25.89 -21.71
CA LEU A 111 -20.08 26.35 -20.34
C LEU A 111 -19.32 25.27 -19.55
N ALA A 112 -19.76 24.01 -19.63
CA ALA A 112 -19.10 22.91 -18.95
C ALA A 112 -17.66 22.70 -19.41
N ARG A 113 -17.38 22.86 -20.71
CA ARG A 113 -16.02 22.81 -21.25
C ARG A 113 -15.13 23.91 -20.66
N ALA A 114 -15.64 25.14 -20.57
CA ALA A 114 -14.91 26.26 -19.96
C ALA A 114 -14.69 26.04 -18.45
N LEU A 115 -15.72 25.58 -17.72
CA LEU A 115 -15.63 25.26 -16.29
C LEU A 115 -14.62 24.15 -16.00
N ARG A 116 -14.57 23.10 -16.85
CA ARG A 116 -13.57 22.02 -16.72
C ARG A 116 -12.15 22.55 -16.89
N ALA A 117 -11.92 23.45 -17.85
CA ALA A 117 -10.60 24.05 -18.09
C ALA A 117 -10.14 24.96 -16.93
N GLU A 118 -11.09 25.56 -16.19
CA GLU A 118 -10.85 26.30 -14.94
C GLU A 118 -10.74 25.39 -13.69
N GLY A 119 -10.84 24.06 -13.83
CA GLY A 119 -10.82 23.13 -12.70
C GLY A 119 -12.11 23.07 -11.87
N ARG A 120 -13.17 23.77 -12.28
CA ARG A 120 -14.49 23.81 -11.61
C ARG A 120 -15.36 22.62 -11.99
N LEU A 121 -14.90 21.41 -11.65
CA LEU A 121 -15.46 20.14 -12.14
C LEU A 121 -16.92 19.89 -11.73
N ALA A 122 -17.29 20.20 -10.49
CA ALA A 122 -18.66 19.98 -9.99
C ALA A 122 -19.70 20.82 -10.73
N GLU A 123 -19.36 22.08 -11.03
CA GLU A 123 -20.23 22.98 -11.81
C GLU A 123 -20.32 22.52 -13.27
N ALA A 124 -19.20 22.04 -13.84
CA ALA A 124 -19.19 21.49 -15.19
C ALA A 124 -20.14 20.27 -15.32
N VAL A 125 -20.20 19.40 -14.30
CA VAL A 125 -21.17 18.29 -14.24
C VAL A 125 -22.61 18.81 -14.24
N GLY A 126 -22.91 19.84 -13.43
CA GLY A 126 -24.23 20.46 -13.39
C GLY A 126 -24.64 21.02 -14.76
N SER A 127 -23.74 21.75 -15.43
CA SER A 127 -23.98 22.27 -16.77
C SER A 127 -24.19 21.15 -17.81
N LEU A 128 -23.39 20.08 -17.79
CA LEU A 128 -23.58 18.96 -18.75
C LEU A 128 -24.88 18.19 -18.50
N ARG A 129 -25.30 17.99 -17.24
CA ARG A 129 -26.60 17.39 -16.94
C ARG A 129 -27.74 18.24 -17.51
N ARG A 130 -27.62 19.57 -17.43
CA ARG A 130 -28.61 20.47 -18.05
C ARG A 130 -28.57 20.40 -19.58
N ALA A 131 -27.38 20.34 -20.17
CA ALA A 131 -27.22 20.17 -21.62
C ALA A 131 -27.91 18.88 -22.11
N ILE A 132 -27.70 17.76 -21.41
CA ILE A 132 -28.31 16.46 -21.70
C ILE A 132 -29.83 16.50 -21.54
N ALA A 133 -30.34 17.18 -20.50
CA ALA A 133 -31.79 17.31 -20.28
C ALA A 133 -32.49 18.12 -21.38
N LEU A 134 -31.80 19.10 -21.97
CA LEU A 134 -32.32 19.91 -23.08
C LEU A 134 -32.18 19.19 -24.43
N GLN A 135 -31.02 18.59 -24.68
CA GLN A 135 -30.73 17.89 -25.93
C GLN A 135 -29.74 16.74 -25.66
N PRO A 136 -30.24 15.51 -25.50
CA PRO A 136 -29.37 14.34 -25.36
C PRO A 136 -28.49 14.17 -26.60
N GLY A 137 -27.18 14.04 -26.40
CA GLY A 137 -26.22 13.91 -27.49
C GLY A 137 -24.97 13.13 -27.06
N ALA A 138 -24.38 12.39 -28.01
CA ALA A 138 -23.22 11.54 -27.75
C ALA A 138 -22.05 12.32 -27.14
N ASP A 139 -21.75 13.51 -27.65
CA ASP A 139 -20.63 14.35 -27.20
C ASP A 139 -20.84 14.91 -25.78
N ALA A 140 -22.09 15.20 -25.41
CA ALA A 140 -22.44 15.65 -24.06
C ALA A 140 -22.28 14.51 -23.04
N PHE A 141 -22.77 13.31 -23.36
CA PHE A 141 -22.56 12.12 -22.53
C PHE A 141 -21.07 11.75 -22.41
N PHE A 142 -20.31 11.79 -23.52
CA PHE A 142 -18.88 11.54 -23.51
C PHE A 142 -18.12 12.54 -22.62
N SER A 143 -18.41 13.84 -22.77
CA SER A 143 -17.80 14.90 -21.96
C SER A 143 -18.11 14.76 -20.48
N LEU A 144 -19.37 14.42 -20.14
CA LEU A 144 -19.78 14.17 -18.76
C LEU A 144 -19.05 12.96 -18.19
N GLY A 145 -18.93 11.87 -18.96
CA GLY A 145 -18.18 10.68 -18.56
C GLY A 145 -16.72 10.98 -18.24
N ASN A 146 -16.05 11.80 -19.06
CA ASN A 146 -14.66 12.18 -18.82
C ASN A 146 -14.47 13.01 -17.54
N ILE A 147 -15.37 13.96 -17.26
CA ILE A 147 -15.30 14.76 -16.03
C ILE A 147 -15.57 13.90 -14.80
N LEU A 148 -16.59 13.02 -14.85
CA LEU A 148 -16.88 12.10 -13.75
C LEU A 148 -15.71 11.14 -13.48
N LYS A 149 -15.04 10.64 -14.52
CA LYS A 149 -13.81 9.85 -14.40
C LYS A 149 -12.70 10.65 -13.72
N GLN A 150 -12.49 11.92 -14.11
CA GLN A 150 -11.50 12.81 -13.50
C GLN A 150 -11.79 13.07 -12.00
N MET A 151 -13.06 13.04 -11.60
CA MET A 151 -13.49 13.15 -10.19
C MET A 151 -13.47 11.81 -9.42
N GLY A 152 -13.10 10.69 -10.06
CA GLY A 152 -13.11 9.36 -9.43
C GLY A 152 -14.48 8.66 -9.40
N HIS A 153 -15.53 9.27 -9.96
CA HIS A 153 -16.88 8.70 -10.06
C HIS A 153 -17.01 7.69 -11.20
N THR A 154 -16.22 6.62 -11.14
CA THR A 154 -16.02 5.65 -12.24
C THR A 154 -17.29 4.95 -12.71
N ARG A 155 -18.22 4.61 -11.80
CA ARG A 155 -19.49 3.96 -12.16
C ARG A 155 -20.40 4.87 -12.99
N GLU A 156 -20.51 6.14 -12.59
CA GLU A 156 -21.32 7.14 -13.29
C GLU A 156 -20.68 7.48 -14.64
N ALA A 157 -19.35 7.57 -14.70
CA ALA A 157 -18.62 7.76 -15.94
C ALA A 157 -18.91 6.66 -16.97
N LEU A 158 -18.88 5.39 -16.54
CA LEU A 158 -19.21 4.26 -17.39
C LEU A 158 -20.66 4.32 -17.91
N ALA A 159 -21.62 4.71 -17.08
CA ALA A 159 -23.01 4.89 -17.51
C ALA A 159 -23.11 5.95 -18.63
N CYS A 160 -22.40 7.07 -18.47
CA CYS A 160 -22.35 8.11 -19.48
C CYS A 160 -21.71 7.62 -20.78
N PHE A 161 -20.58 6.90 -20.73
CA PHE A 161 -19.96 6.34 -21.93
C PHE A 161 -20.87 5.33 -22.64
N ARG A 162 -21.66 4.52 -21.90
CA ARG A 162 -22.66 3.63 -22.50
C ARG A 162 -23.74 4.39 -23.25
N CYS A 163 -24.27 5.47 -22.65
CA CYS A 163 -25.23 6.35 -23.34
C CYS A 163 -24.62 6.97 -24.61
N ALA A 164 -23.37 7.43 -24.55
CA ALA A 164 -22.66 7.95 -25.71
C ALA A 164 -22.51 6.89 -26.83
N LEU A 165 -22.20 5.63 -26.46
CA LEU A 165 -22.08 4.52 -27.41
C LEU A 165 -23.43 4.07 -28.00
N ILE A 166 -24.54 4.22 -27.28
CA ILE A 166 -25.89 3.98 -27.84
C ILE A 166 -26.18 4.99 -28.95
N LEU A 167 -25.83 6.26 -28.74
CA LEU A 167 -26.06 7.34 -29.71
C LEU A 167 -25.06 7.35 -30.87
N ARG A 168 -23.80 6.96 -30.61
CA ARG A 168 -22.74 6.87 -31.63
C ARG A 168 -21.87 5.61 -31.41
N PRO A 169 -22.28 4.45 -31.95
CA PRO A 169 -21.65 3.15 -31.69
C PRO A 169 -20.20 3.02 -32.17
N GLU A 170 -19.80 3.74 -33.21
CA GLU A 170 -18.49 3.57 -33.87
C GLU A 170 -17.44 4.59 -33.37
N THR A 171 -17.46 4.91 -32.07
CA THR A 171 -16.50 5.86 -31.46
C THR A 171 -15.38 5.15 -30.72
N VAL A 172 -14.21 5.05 -31.36
CA VAL A 172 -13.00 4.42 -30.79
C VAL A 172 -12.64 5.02 -29.43
N GLU A 173 -12.59 6.34 -29.32
CA GLU A 173 -12.22 7.04 -28.09
C GLU A 173 -13.20 6.77 -26.93
N THR A 174 -14.52 6.77 -27.21
CA THR A 174 -15.54 6.42 -26.20
C THR A 174 -15.39 4.98 -25.74
N ARG A 175 -15.11 4.04 -26.65
CA ARG A 175 -14.87 2.63 -26.31
C ARG A 175 -13.62 2.45 -25.45
N MET A 176 -12.54 3.16 -25.74
CA MET A 176 -11.32 3.16 -24.91
C MET A 176 -11.60 3.68 -23.50
N ASN A 177 -12.31 4.80 -23.38
CA ASN A 177 -12.66 5.37 -22.08
C ASN A 177 -13.63 4.49 -21.29
N ALA A 178 -14.60 3.85 -21.97
CA ALA A 178 -15.47 2.86 -21.36
C ALA A 178 -14.67 1.64 -20.86
N ALA A 179 -13.72 1.14 -21.66
CA ALA A 179 -12.84 0.03 -21.27
C ALA A 179 -12.00 0.37 -20.05
N ALA A 180 -11.37 1.53 -20.01
CA ALA A 180 -10.60 2.00 -18.85
C ALA A 180 -11.47 2.11 -17.59
N ALA A 181 -12.71 2.61 -17.70
CA ALA A 181 -13.64 2.66 -16.59
C ALA A 181 -14.07 1.26 -16.12
N LEU A 182 -14.25 0.31 -17.04
CA LEU A 182 -14.56 -1.09 -16.73
C LEU A 182 -13.39 -1.79 -16.01
N GLU A 183 -12.15 -1.54 -16.43
CA GLU A 183 -10.95 -2.06 -15.75
C GLU A 183 -10.84 -1.56 -14.31
N ALA A 184 -11.04 -0.26 -14.08
CA ALA A 184 -11.02 0.34 -12.75
C ALA A 184 -12.12 -0.22 -11.83
N LEU A 185 -13.19 -0.79 -12.40
CA LEU A 185 -14.27 -1.48 -11.68
C LEU A 185 -14.05 -3.01 -11.58
N GLY A 186 -12.92 -3.54 -12.06
CA GLY A 186 -12.63 -4.98 -12.08
C GLY A 186 -13.41 -5.78 -13.12
N ARG A 187 -14.15 -5.13 -14.04
CA ARG A 187 -15.02 -5.77 -15.04
C ARG A 187 -14.24 -6.08 -16.34
N ARG A 188 -13.24 -6.95 -16.23
CA ARG A 188 -12.23 -7.19 -17.29
C ARG A 188 -12.83 -7.72 -18.60
N ASP A 189 -13.75 -8.68 -18.56
CA ASP A 189 -14.34 -9.24 -19.79
C ASP A 189 -15.11 -8.20 -20.62
N GLU A 190 -15.78 -7.27 -19.94
CA GLU A 190 -16.47 -6.17 -20.61
C GLU A 190 -15.49 -5.17 -21.20
N ALA A 191 -14.38 -4.89 -20.52
CA ALA A 191 -13.32 -4.03 -21.05
C ALA A 191 -12.72 -4.63 -22.34
N LEU A 192 -12.42 -5.94 -22.32
CA LEU A 192 -11.95 -6.68 -23.50
C LEU A 192 -12.93 -6.59 -24.68
N ARG A 193 -14.24 -6.74 -24.43
CA ARG A 193 -15.26 -6.55 -25.48
C ARG A 193 -15.22 -5.16 -26.10
N GLN A 194 -15.08 -4.11 -25.29
CA GLN A 194 -14.99 -2.73 -25.80
C GLN A 194 -13.71 -2.49 -26.59
N LEU A 195 -12.56 -2.98 -26.12
CA LEU A 195 -11.28 -2.84 -26.81
C LEU A 195 -11.24 -3.61 -28.13
N ARG A 196 -11.78 -4.83 -28.18
CA ARG A 196 -11.89 -5.61 -29.43
C ARG A 196 -12.79 -4.92 -30.45
N ALA A 197 -13.92 -4.36 -30.00
CA ALA A 197 -14.80 -3.58 -30.86
C ALA A 197 -14.12 -2.29 -31.37
N ALA A 198 -13.37 -1.59 -30.52
CA ALA A 198 -12.58 -0.42 -30.93
C ALA A 198 -11.50 -0.80 -31.96
N LEU A 199 -10.79 -1.91 -31.72
CA LEU A 199 -9.75 -2.40 -32.62
C LEU A 199 -10.31 -2.83 -33.98
N ALA A 200 -11.55 -3.33 -34.05
CA ALA A 200 -12.20 -3.62 -35.32
C ALA A 200 -12.40 -2.36 -36.18
N CYS A 201 -12.63 -1.21 -35.56
CA CYS A 201 -12.72 0.09 -36.26
C CYS A 201 -11.34 0.65 -36.64
N ALA A 202 -10.30 0.41 -35.82
CA ALA A 202 -8.94 0.89 -36.06
C ALA A 202 -7.88 -0.22 -35.84
N PRO A 203 -7.71 -1.18 -36.78
CA PRO A 203 -6.96 -2.43 -36.56
C PRO A 203 -5.44 -2.29 -36.33
N ALA A 204 -4.89 -1.13 -36.67
CA ALA A 204 -3.46 -0.82 -36.58
C ALA A 204 -3.14 0.27 -35.55
N ASP A 205 -4.11 0.72 -34.75
CA ASP A 205 -3.88 1.71 -33.70
C ASP A 205 -2.99 1.11 -32.59
N PRO A 206 -1.77 1.65 -32.38
CA PRO A 206 -0.83 1.12 -31.39
C PRO A 206 -1.36 1.21 -29.96
N ALA A 207 -2.11 2.27 -29.62
CA ALA A 207 -2.66 2.47 -28.28
C ALA A 207 -3.78 1.46 -27.99
N LEU A 208 -4.59 1.10 -28.99
CA LEU A 208 -5.58 0.03 -28.86
C LEU A 208 -4.93 -1.34 -28.70
N LEU A 209 -3.92 -1.65 -29.51
CA LEU A 209 -3.20 -2.91 -29.43
C LEU A 209 -2.50 -3.07 -28.07
N PHE A 210 -1.87 -2.01 -27.57
CA PHE A 210 -1.25 -1.99 -26.24
C PHE A 210 -2.27 -2.16 -25.11
N ASN A 211 -3.35 -1.37 -25.12
CA ASN A 211 -4.37 -1.46 -24.07
C ASN A 211 -5.06 -2.82 -24.07
N LEU A 212 -5.40 -3.36 -25.25
CA LEU A 212 -5.96 -4.71 -25.36
C LEU A 212 -4.99 -5.75 -24.79
N ALA A 213 -3.71 -5.71 -25.17
CA ALA A 213 -2.71 -6.65 -24.66
C ALA A 213 -2.57 -6.57 -23.13
N ARG A 214 -2.55 -5.36 -22.56
CA ARG A 214 -2.50 -5.14 -21.11
C ARG A 214 -3.73 -5.69 -20.40
N THR A 215 -4.92 -5.47 -20.94
CA THR A 215 -6.16 -6.03 -20.37
C THR A 215 -6.20 -7.55 -20.48
N GLU A 216 -5.75 -8.13 -21.61
CA GLU A 216 -5.64 -9.58 -21.79
C GLU A 216 -4.67 -10.20 -20.77
N GLN A 217 -3.53 -9.55 -20.53
CA GLN A 217 -2.57 -9.98 -19.52
C GLN A 217 -3.18 -9.94 -18.10
N ALA A 218 -3.85 -8.85 -17.74
CA ALA A 218 -4.53 -8.72 -16.45
C ALA A 218 -5.72 -9.70 -16.28
N ALA A 219 -6.24 -10.24 -17.39
CA ALA A 219 -7.24 -11.31 -17.41
C ALA A 219 -6.63 -12.72 -17.39
N GLY A 220 -5.30 -12.85 -17.36
CA GLY A 220 -4.59 -14.14 -17.37
C GLY A 220 -4.35 -14.72 -18.76
N HIS A 221 -4.69 -14.01 -19.83
CA HIS A 221 -4.48 -14.45 -21.22
C HIS A 221 -3.11 -13.98 -21.76
N ALA A 222 -2.03 -14.44 -21.13
CA ALA A 222 -0.68 -13.96 -21.41
C ALA A 222 -0.22 -14.21 -22.87
N ASP A 223 -0.67 -15.28 -23.54
CA ASP A 223 -0.37 -15.52 -24.96
C ASP A 223 -1.01 -14.47 -25.89
N ASN A 224 -2.27 -14.11 -25.61
CA ASN A 224 -2.96 -13.05 -26.34
C ASN A 224 -2.27 -11.70 -26.12
N ALA A 225 -1.84 -11.44 -24.88
CA ALA A 225 -1.08 -10.25 -24.53
C ALA A 225 0.24 -10.18 -25.31
N ALA A 226 1.04 -11.26 -25.32
CA ALA A 226 2.28 -11.33 -26.07
C ALA A 226 2.06 -11.10 -27.58
N CYS A 227 0.99 -11.64 -28.16
CA CYS A 227 0.62 -11.36 -29.55
C CYS A 227 0.28 -9.87 -29.77
N GLY A 228 -0.54 -9.29 -28.90
CA GLY A 228 -0.93 -7.88 -28.96
C GLY A 228 0.26 -6.93 -28.83
N TYR A 229 1.16 -7.14 -27.86
CA TYR A 229 2.37 -6.34 -27.70
C TYR A 229 3.32 -6.47 -28.90
N ARG A 230 3.50 -7.68 -29.48
CA ARG A 230 4.27 -7.83 -30.73
C ARG A 230 3.65 -7.07 -31.90
N ARG A 231 2.32 -6.95 -31.96
CA ARG A 231 1.65 -6.14 -32.99
C ARG A 231 1.86 -4.65 -32.73
N ALA A 232 1.69 -4.18 -31.49
CA ALA A 232 1.93 -2.80 -31.10
C ALA A 232 3.37 -2.35 -31.40
N LEU A 233 4.37 -3.19 -31.11
CA LEU A 233 5.78 -2.95 -31.41
C LEU A 233 6.12 -2.85 -32.90
N ARG A 234 5.30 -3.43 -33.79
CA ARG A 234 5.51 -3.35 -35.24
C ARG A 234 4.94 -2.06 -35.83
N THR A 235 4.01 -1.41 -35.13
CA THR A 235 3.30 -0.22 -35.61
C THR A 235 3.95 1.11 -35.19
N THR A 236 4.93 1.09 -34.27
CA THR A 236 5.72 2.28 -33.89
C THR A 236 7.21 1.93 -33.77
N ALA A 237 8.09 2.87 -34.13
CA ALA A 237 9.53 2.76 -33.88
C ALA A 237 9.91 3.07 -32.40
N GLU A 238 8.96 3.57 -31.61
CA GLU A 238 9.15 4.02 -30.22
C GLU A 238 8.15 3.34 -29.25
N GLY A 239 7.83 2.07 -29.48
CA GLY A 239 6.98 1.27 -28.59
C GLY A 239 7.67 0.80 -27.30
N GLU A 240 8.34 1.70 -26.58
CA GLU A 240 9.25 1.36 -25.49
C GLU A 240 8.57 0.55 -24.35
N ASP A 241 7.36 0.94 -23.95
CA ASP A 241 6.58 0.24 -22.91
C ASP A 241 6.06 -1.13 -23.39
N SER A 242 5.85 -1.30 -24.70
CA SER A 242 5.34 -2.56 -25.26
C SER A 242 6.39 -3.67 -25.22
N ALA A 243 7.69 -3.34 -25.26
CA ALA A 243 8.76 -4.33 -25.24
C ALA A 243 8.99 -4.92 -23.85
N VAL A 244 8.94 -4.09 -22.81
CA VAL A 244 8.99 -4.56 -21.42
C VAL A 244 7.79 -5.46 -21.11
N ASN A 245 6.59 -5.01 -21.47
CA ASN A 245 5.37 -5.77 -21.23
C ASN A 245 5.31 -7.06 -22.07
N LEU A 246 5.83 -7.06 -23.30
CA LEU A 246 6.03 -8.28 -24.09
C LEU A 246 6.95 -9.26 -23.36
N GLY A 247 8.09 -8.78 -22.85
CA GLY A 247 9.03 -9.59 -22.08
C GLY A 247 8.34 -10.26 -20.89
N THR A 248 7.56 -9.51 -20.10
CA THR A 248 6.79 -10.04 -18.97
C THR A 248 5.78 -11.10 -19.39
N ALA A 249 4.96 -10.82 -20.42
CA ALA A 249 3.97 -11.78 -20.93
C ALA A 249 4.62 -13.07 -21.47
N LEU A 250 5.82 -12.96 -22.07
CA LEU A 250 6.59 -14.13 -22.53
C LEU A 250 7.14 -14.97 -21.36
N LEU A 251 7.50 -14.34 -20.24
CA LEU A 251 7.92 -15.07 -19.04
C LEU A 251 6.73 -15.80 -18.39
N GLU A 252 5.55 -15.17 -18.35
CA GLU A 252 4.32 -15.78 -17.84
C GLU A 252 3.88 -17.00 -18.66
N THR A 253 4.16 -17.01 -19.97
CA THR A 253 3.87 -18.13 -20.90
C THR A 253 5.00 -19.15 -20.97
N GLY A 254 6.05 -19.04 -20.14
CA GLY A 254 7.14 -20.01 -20.11
C GLY A 254 8.08 -19.95 -21.32
N ARG A 255 8.19 -18.79 -21.99
CA ARG A 255 9.03 -18.56 -23.19
C ARG A 255 10.20 -17.61 -22.91
N PRO A 256 11.12 -17.96 -22.00
CA PRO A 256 12.15 -17.03 -21.53
C PRO A 256 13.18 -16.66 -22.59
N ALA A 257 13.50 -17.54 -23.55
CA ALA A 257 14.42 -17.21 -24.64
C ALA A 257 13.89 -16.07 -25.52
N GLU A 258 12.61 -16.11 -25.89
CA GLU A 258 11.98 -15.02 -26.65
C GLU A 258 11.86 -13.73 -25.84
N ALA A 259 11.62 -13.84 -24.54
CA ALA A 259 11.61 -12.69 -23.64
C ALA A 259 12.98 -12.00 -23.64
N VAL A 260 14.07 -12.78 -23.55
CA VAL A 260 15.45 -12.27 -23.65
C VAL A 260 15.67 -11.52 -24.96
N ASP A 261 15.26 -12.09 -26.11
CA ASP A 261 15.44 -11.42 -27.40
C ASP A 261 14.68 -10.11 -27.52
N ALA A 262 13.43 -10.06 -27.04
CA ALA A 262 12.63 -8.84 -27.03
C ALA A 262 13.23 -7.77 -26.13
N LEU A 263 13.64 -8.14 -24.91
CA LEU A 263 14.16 -7.23 -23.91
C LEU A 263 15.60 -6.77 -24.23
N ARG A 264 16.41 -7.60 -24.90
CA ARG A 264 17.76 -7.23 -25.34
C ARG A 264 17.71 -6.10 -26.36
N ARG A 265 16.78 -6.16 -27.33
CA ARG A 265 16.54 -5.05 -28.27
C ARG A 265 16.07 -3.78 -27.55
N CYS A 266 15.15 -3.93 -26.59
CA CYS A 266 14.65 -2.82 -25.79
C CYS A 266 15.75 -2.13 -24.97
N ALA A 267 16.61 -2.91 -24.31
CA ALA A 267 17.73 -2.42 -23.52
C ALA A 267 18.84 -1.81 -24.40
N ALA A 268 18.98 -2.24 -25.66
CA ALA A 268 19.96 -1.64 -26.58
C ALA A 268 19.58 -0.21 -27.01
N LEU A 269 18.28 0.10 -27.08
CA LEU A 269 17.78 1.42 -27.49
C LEU A 269 17.97 2.49 -26.42
N ALA A 270 17.82 2.13 -25.15
CA ALA A 270 18.08 3.03 -24.02
C ALA A 270 18.90 2.27 -22.95
N PRO A 271 20.22 2.22 -23.12
CA PRO A 271 21.07 1.30 -22.37
C PRO A 271 21.43 1.82 -20.97
N ASP A 272 21.04 3.04 -20.64
CA ASP A 272 21.18 3.71 -19.35
C ASP A 272 19.92 3.62 -18.47
N ARG A 273 18.84 3.00 -18.95
CA ARG A 273 17.56 2.84 -18.23
C ARG A 273 17.55 1.60 -17.32
N PRO A 274 17.60 1.75 -15.98
CA PRO A 274 17.66 0.61 -15.05
C PRO A 274 16.45 -0.33 -15.14
N GLU A 275 15.26 0.21 -15.39
CA GLU A 275 14.02 -0.55 -15.53
C GLU A 275 14.09 -1.60 -16.65
N ARG A 276 14.75 -1.26 -17.77
CA ARG A 276 14.91 -2.15 -18.94
C ARG A 276 15.95 -3.23 -18.66
N LEU A 277 17.06 -2.84 -18.05
CA LEU A 277 18.11 -3.77 -17.65
C LEU A 277 17.61 -4.76 -16.60
N LEU A 278 16.76 -4.33 -15.65
CA LEU A 278 16.15 -5.21 -14.65
C LEU A 278 15.19 -6.22 -15.29
N ALA A 279 14.38 -5.79 -16.26
CA ALA A 279 13.52 -6.69 -17.03
C ALA A 279 14.36 -7.73 -17.80
N LEU A 280 15.41 -7.29 -18.51
CA LEU A 280 16.33 -8.18 -19.22
C LEU A 280 17.02 -9.17 -18.27
N ALA A 281 17.57 -8.71 -17.15
CA ALA A 281 18.20 -9.58 -16.15
C ALA A 281 17.23 -10.63 -15.61
N THR A 282 15.97 -10.26 -15.39
CA THR A 282 14.91 -11.18 -14.95
C THR A 282 14.64 -12.26 -16.00
N ALA A 283 14.59 -11.88 -17.28
CA ALA A 283 14.41 -12.84 -18.37
C ALA A 283 15.63 -13.76 -18.55
N LEU A 284 16.85 -13.22 -18.51
CA LEU A 284 18.09 -13.99 -18.59
C LEU A 284 18.18 -15.03 -17.45
N ARG A 285 17.81 -14.65 -16.23
CA ARG A 285 17.72 -15.56 -15.09
C ARG A 285 16.73 -16.70 -15.35
N ARG A 286 15.53 -16.39 -15.83
CA ARG A 286 14.50 -17.39 -16.16
C ARG A 286 14.91 -18.31 -17.32
N ALA A 287 15.74 -17.81 -18.24
CA ALA A 287 16.32 -18.59 -19.33
C ALA A 287 17.51 -19.46 -18.89
N GLY A 288 18.00 -19.33 -17.65
CA GLY A 288 19.20 -20.04 -17.18
C GLY A 288 20.51 -19.47 -17.73
N LEU A 289 20.49 -18.29 -18.37
CA LEU A 289 21.67 -17.62 -18.92
C LEU A 289 22.40 -16.83 -17.82
N VAL A 290 23.07 -17.57 -16.93
CA VAL A 290 23.64 -17.05 -15.68
C VAL A 290 24.68 -15.95 -15.92
N ASP A 291 25.65 -16.17 -16.80
CA ASP A 291 26.75 -15.22 -17.02
C ASP A 291 26.28 -13.89 -17.62
N GLU A 292 25.40 -13.96 -18.62
CA GLU A 292 24.78 -12.76 -19.19
C GLU A 292 23.93 -12.02 -18.15
N CYS A 293 23.15 -12.74 -17.33
CA CYS A 293 22.35 -12.15 -16.26
C CYS A 293 23.23 -11.38 -15.27
N LEU A 294 24.35 -11.97 -14.84
CA LEU A 294 25.29 -11.34 -13.92
C LEU A 294 25.98 -10.13 -14.55
N ALA A 295 26.33 -10.17 -15.84
CA ALA A 295 26.87 -9.01 -16.55
C ALA A 295 25.88 -7.83 -16.57
N VAL A 296 24.59 -8.09 -16.79
CA VAL A 296 23.55 -7.04 -16.71
C VAL A 296 23.42 -6.50 -15.29
N PHE A 297 23.48 -7.35 -14.26
CA PHE A 297 23.47 -6.86 -12.88
C PHE A 297 24.71 -6.03 -12.52
N GLN A 298 25.89 -6.32 -13.08
CA GLN A 298 27.06 -5.45 -12.88
C GLN A 298 26.83 -4.06 -13.46
N ARG A 299 26.21 -3.97 -14.63
CA ARG A 299 25.82 -2.67 -15.21
C ARG A 299 24.80 -1.95 -14.33
N LEU A 300 23.80 -2.65 -13.83
CA LEU A 300 22.80 -2.08 -12.92
C LEU A 300 23.45 -1.51 -11.66
N LYS A 301 24.37 -2.22 -11.02
CA LYS A 301 25.10 -1.73 -9.82
C LYS A 301 25.85 -0.42 -10.11
N ALA A 302 26.41 -0.26 -11.30
CA ALA A 302 27.10 0.96 -11.70
C ALA A 302 26.14 2.14 -11.93
N LEU A 303 24.95 1.89 -12.50
CA LEU A 303 23.94 2.91 -12.76
C LEU A 303 23.15 3.31 -11.50
N THR A 304 22.95 2.37 -10.57
CA THR A 304 22.18 2.57 -9.34
C THR A 304 23.03 2.22 -8.12
N PRO A 305 24.10 2.98 -7.82
CA PRO A 305 25.06 2.62 -6.77
C PRO A 305 24.48 2.59 -5.35
N THR A 306 23.36 3.29 -5.12
CA THR A 306 22.65 3.32 -3.82
C THR A 306 21.50 2.32 -3.74
N ASP A 307 21.19 1.61 -4.82
CA ASP A 307 20.16 0.56 -4.83
C ASP A 307 20.78 -0.80 -4.48
N PRO A 308 20.39 -1.45 -3.36
CA PRO A 308 20.87 -2.77 -3.01
C PRO A 308 20.25 -3.89 -3.86
N THR A 309 19.18 -3.62 -4.63
CA THR A 309 18.43 -4.65 -5.37
C THR A 309 19.29 -5.42 -6.37
N PRO A 310 20.13 -4.80 -7.22
CA PRO A 310 21.00 -5.53 -8.14
C PRO A 310 22.03 -6.42 -7.43
N TRP A 311 22.50 -6.02 -6.25
CA TRP A 311 23.41 -6.80 -5.41
C TRP A 311 22.73 -8.05 -4.86
N GLN A 312 21.53 -7.87 -4.27
CA GLN A 312 20.71 -8.97 -3.79
C GLN A 312 20.43 -10.00 -4.89
N ARG A 313 19.96 -9.54 -6.06
CA ARG A 313 19.61 -10.41 -7.19
C ARG A 313 20.84 -11.12 -7.77
N SER A 314 21.99 -10.47 -7.79
CA SER A 314 23.25 -11.12 -8.18
C SER A 314 23.60 -12.29 -7.28
N ALA A 315 23.51 -12.09 -5.96
CA ALA A 315 23.80 -13.13 -4.97
C ALA A 315 22.80 -14.29 -5.06
N GLU A 316 21.49 -14.00 -5.23
CA GLU A 316 20.46 -15.02 -5.49
C GLU A 316 20.78 -15.87 -6.74
N VAL A 317 21.22 -15.23 -7.84
CA VAL A 317 21.56 -15.93 -9.10
C VAL A 317 22.84 -16.76 -8.96
N GLN A 318 23.86 -16.22 -8.32
CA GLN A 318 25.12 -16.93 -8.06
C GLN A 318 24.88 -18.15 -7.17
N GLU A 319 24.08 -17.99 -6.12
CA GLU A 319 23.65 -19.10 -5.29
C GLU A 319 22.91 -20.12 -6.15
N ALA A 320 21.82 -19.75 -6.83
CA ALA A 320 21.03 -20.71 -7.63
C ALA A 320 21.89 -21.51 -8.64
N ALA A 321 22.91 -20.87 -9.23
CA ALA A 321 23.87 -21.47 -10.16
C ALA A 321 24.98 -22.33 -9.53
N GLY A 322 24.98 -22.51 -8.20
CA GLY A 322 25.99 -23.27 -7.46
C GLY A 322 27.32 -22.54 -7.26
N ARG A 323 27.40 -21.25 -7.59
CA ARG A 323 28.60 -20.41 -7.50
C ARG A 323 28.72 -19.78 -6.11
N ARG A 324 28.84 -20.63 -5.08
CA ARG A 324 28.84 -20.22 -3.67
C ARG A 324 29.89 -19.14 -3.37
N ASP A 325 31.11 -19.30 -3.85
CA ASP A 325 32.20 -18.38 -3.50
C ASP A 325 31.95 -16.99 -4.09
N ALA A 326 31.36 -16.91 -5.29
CA ALA A 326 30.92 -15.64 -5.89
C ALA A 326 29.75 -15.01 -5.12
N CYS A 327 28.81 -15.82 -4.62
CA CYS A 327 27.73 -15.36 -3.76
C CYS A 327 28.28 -14.74 -2.46
N VAL A 328 29.20 -15.43 -1.78
CA VAL A 328 29.85 -14.93 -0.56
C VAL A 328 30.65 -13.65 -0.83
N ALA A 329 31.39 -13.60 -1.95
CA ALA A 329 32.11 -12.40 -2.35
C ALA A 329 31.17 -11.20 -2.58
N THR A 330 30.01 -11.42 -3.20
CA THR A 330 29.00 -10.36 -3.40
C THR A 330 28.42 -9.89 -2.07
N LEU A 331 28.10 -10.80 -1.14
CA LEU A 331 27.62 -10.44 0.19
C LEU A 331 28.67 -9.67 1.00
N LEU A 332 29.93 -10.08 0.92
CA LEU A 332 31.06 -9.39 1.55
C LEU A 332 31.22 -7.96 1.00
N GLU A 333 31.08 -7.78 -0.30
CA GLU A 333 31.16 -6.46 -0.91
C GLU A 333 30.01 -5.56 -0.46
N VAL A 334 28.78 -6.08 -0.40
CA VAL A 334 27.65 -5.33 0.18
C VAL A 334 27.95 -4.92 1.61
N ALA A 335 28.55 -5.79 2.42
CA ALA A 335 28.93 -5.47 3.80
C ALA A 335 29.97 -4.34 3.87
N ARG A 336 30.97 -4.33 2.97
CA ARG A 336 31.96 -3.23 2.87
C ARG A 336 31.31 -1.92 2.46
N LEU A 337 30.49 -1.93 1.42
CA LEU A 337 29.76 -0.75 0.96
C LEU A 337 28.82 -0.19 2.04
N SER A 338 28.20 -1.06 2.85
CA SER A 338 27.44 -0.66 4.02
C SER A 338 28.29 0.11 5.05
N ARG A 339 29.56 -0.29 5.27
CA ARG A 339 30.49 0.43 6.17
C ARG A 339 30.96 1.77 5.61
N GLU A 340 30.97 1.90 4.30
CA GLU A 340 31.20 3.17 3.59
C GLU A 340 29.96 4.09 3.60
N GLY A 341 28.86 3.66 4.24
CA GLY A 341 27.62 4.44 4.33
C GLY A 341 26.72 4.37 3.09
N ARG A 342 27.04 3.50 2.11
CA ARG A 342 26.24 3.38 0.88
C ARG A 342 24.92 2.64 1.09
N PHE A 343 24.87 1.71 2.04
CA PHE A 343 23.65 0.99 2.43
C PHE A 343 23.51 0.94 3.94
N HIS A 344 22.33 0.56 4.43
CA HIS A 344 22.15 0.22 5.83
C HIS A 344 23.14 -0.89 6.26
N TRP A 345 23.64 -0.84 7.49
CA TRP A 345 24.70 -1.74 7.97
C TRP A 345 24.30 -3.23 7.95
N LYS A 346 23.00 -3.54 8.09
CA LYS A 346 22.45 -4.91 8.00
C LYS A 346 22.13 -5.40 6.58
N THR A 347 22.34 -4.62 5.52
CA THR A 347 21.90 -5.00 4.16
C THR A 347 22.44 -6.36 3.71
N ALA A 348 23.73 -6.64 3.93
CA ALA A 348 24.32 -7.94 3.61
C ALA A 348 23.69 -9.10 4.39
N TYR A 349 23.38 -8.89 5.68
CA TYR A 349 22.65 -9.86 6.49
C TYR A 349 21.23 -10.12 5.96
N TYR A 350 20.50 -9.08 5.56
CA TYR A 350 19.16 -9.25 4.98
C TYR A 350 19.18 -10.04 3.67
N HIS A 351 20.21 -9.83 2.83
CA HIS A 351 20.40 -10.62 1.62
C HIS A 351 20.70 -12.10 1.96
N LEU A 352 21.58 -12.35 2.94
CA LEU A 352 21.91 -13.70 3.40
C LEU A 352 20.66 -14.43 3.94
N VAL A 353 19.88 -13.77 4.80
CA VAL A 353 18.59 -14.27 5.31
C VAL A 353 17.64 -14.63 4.17
N ARG A 354 17.52 -13.76 3.17
CA ARG A 354 16.61 -13.98 2.04
C ARG A 354 17.01 -15.18 1.20
N ILE A 355 18.29 -15.26 0.80
CA ILE A 355 18.83 -16.40 0.04
C ILE A 355 18.60 -17.69 0.82
N GLY A 356 18.89 -17.64 2.11
CA GLY A 356 18.54 -18.68 3.05
C GLY A 356 17.08 -19.11 2.92
N ASN A 357 16.13 -18.21 3.19
CA ASN A 357 14.71 -18.51 3.18
C ASN A 357 14.23 -19.14 1.86
N LEU A 358 14.77 -18.69 0.73
CA LEU A 358 14.50 -19.31 -0.57
C LEU A 358 14.92 -20.79 -0.58
N LEU A 359 16.15 -21.09 -0.18
CA LEU A 359 16.65 -22.46 -0.11
C LEU A 359 15.86 -23.34 0.86
N VAL A 360 15.48 -22.81 2.01
CA VAL A 360 14.62 -23.52 2.96
C VAL A 360 13.24 -23.81 2.38
N GLY A 361 12.63 -22.85 1.68
CA GLY A 361 11.35 -23.04 1.00
C GLY A 361 11.43 -24.11 -0.10
N GLU A 362 12.60 -24.29 -0.70
CA GLU A 362 12.92 -25.35 -1.66
C GLU A 362 13.34 -26.68 -1.01
N GLY A 363 13.38 -26.77 0.33
CA GLY A 363 13.84 -27.96 1.05
C GLY A 363 15.35 -28.21 1.01
N ARG A 364 16.16 -27.21 0.62
CA ARG A 364 17.61 -27.29 0.39
C ARG A 364 18.44 -26.86 1.60
N LEU A 365 18.19 -27.47 2.76
CA LEU A 365 18.94 -27.19 3.99
C LEU A 365 20.46 -27.48 3.87
N ASP A 366 20.82 -28.44 3.01
CA ASP A 366 22.20 -28.76 2.65
C ASP A 366 22.95 -27.53 2.11
N ARG A 367 22.30 -26.77 1.23
CA ARG A 367 22.87 -25.58 0.60
C ARG A 367 23.01 -24.43 1.59
N VAL A 368 22.06 -24.30 2.51
CA VAL A 368 22.13 -23.31 3.59
C VAL A 368 23.32 -23.60 4.51
N ALA A 369 23.46 -24.85 4.95
CA ALA A 369 24.57 -25.29 5.78
C ALA A 369 25.93 -25.10 5.07
N ALA A 370 25.97 -25.22 3.74
CA ALA A 370 27.16 -24.97 2.95
C ALA A 370 27.47 -23.47 2.74
N LEU A 371 26.46 -22.59 2.73
CA LEU A 371 26.59 -21.15 2.47
C LEU A 371 26.94 -20.33 3.72
N LEU A 372 26.35 -20.66 4.87
CA LEU A 372 26.48 -19.82 6.08
C LEU A 372 27.91 -19.73 6.62
N PRO A 373 28.66 -20.83 6.83
CA PRO A 373 30.00 -20.73 7.42
C PRO A 373 30.97 -19.80 6.67
N PRO A 374 31.12 -19.87 5.33
CA PRO A 374 31.99 -18.94 4.61
C PRO A 374 31.45 -17.49 4.63
N ALA A 375 30.13 -17.28 4.61
CA ALA A 375 29.56 -15.94 4.74
C ALA A 375 29.81 -15.32 6.12
N VAL A 376 29.64 -16.09 7.19
CA VAL A 376 29.96 -15.70 8.57
C VAL A 376 31.43 -15.34 8.69
N ALA A 377 32.32 -16.19 8.18
CA ALA A 377 33.76 -15.93 8.20
C ALA A 377 34.12 -14.64 7.46
N ALA A 378 33.48 -14.37 6.32
CA ALA A 378 33.71 -13.15 5.54
C ALA A 378 33.33 -11.88 6.31
N PHE A 379 32.24 -11.88 7.08
CA PHE A 379 31.79 -10.70 7.83
C PHE A 379 32.63 -10.36 9.05
N ARG A 380 33.39 -11.33 9.60
CA ARG A 380 34.22 -11.14 10.82
C ARG A 380 35.15 -9.93 10.72
N GLY A 381 35.76 -9.71 9.56
CA GLY A 381 36.71 -8.61 9.33
C GLY A 381 36.08 -7.29 8.91
N VAL A 382 34.75 -7.21 8.79
CA VAL A 382 34.04 -6.02 8.29
C VAL A 382 33.34 -5.27 9.41
N ASP A 383 32.54 -5.98 10.20
CA ASP A 383 31.71 -5.39 11.25
C ASP A 383 31.35 -6.44 12.30
N ALA A 384 31.62 -6.15 13.57
CA ALA A 384 31.45 -7.10 14.66
C ALA A 384 29.96 -7.38 14.96
N GLU A 385 29.08 -6.39 14.82
CA GLU A 385 27.64 -6.57 14.99
C GLU A 385 27.05 -7.38 13.83
N LEU A 386 27.44 -7.07 12.59
CA LEU A 386 27.02 -7.84 11.41
C LEU A 386 27.47 -9.30 11.51
N HIS A 387 28.72 -9.53 11.94
CA HIS A 387 29.25 -10.86 12.17
C HIS A 387 28.45 -11.59 13.26
N ALA A 388 28.09 -10.91 14.35
CA ALA A 388 27.24 -11.49 15.39
C ALA A 388 25.83 -11.87 14.87
N TRP A 389 25.22 -11.05 14.00
CA TRP A 389 23.95 -11.40 13.34
C TRP A 389 24.08 -12.59 12.41
N ALA A 390 25.19 -12.75 11.71
CA ALA A 390 25.44 -13.93 10.89
C ALA A 390 25.74 -15.18 11.74
N LEU A 391 26.44 -15.04 12.87
CA LEU A 391 26.62 -16.12 13.86
C LEU A 391 25.29 -16.55 14.46
N PHE A 392 24.39 -15.61 14.77
CA PHE A 392 23.03 -15.91 15.15
C PHE A 392 22.34 -16.76 14.07
N LEU A 393 22.42 -16.36 12.79
CA LEU A 393 21.88 -17.15 11.67
C LEU A 393 22.54 -18.53 11.50
N GLN A 394 23.78 -18.71 11.94
CA GLN A 394 24.42 -20.02 11.92
C GLN A 394 23.98 -20.90 13.09
N GLY A 395 24.03 -20.36 14.31
CA GLY A 395 23.70 -21.10 15.53
C GLY A 395 22.26 -21.60 15.50
N SER A 396 21.38 -20.78 14.96
CA SER A 396 20.01 -21.17 14.90
C SER A 396 19.74 -22.21 13.79
N LEU A 397 20.51 -22.26 12.68
CA LEU A 397 20.40 -23.36 11.71
C LEU A 397 20.84 -24.66 12.39
N ALA A 398 21.88 -24.59 13.22
CA ALA A 398 22.31 -25.71 14.03
C ALA A 398 21.20 -26.19 14.98
N THR A 399 20.44 -25.30 15.62
CA THR A 399 19.24 -25.67 16.39
C THR A 399 18.24 -26.47 15.55
N ARG A 400 17.91 -25.99 14.34
CA ARG A 400 17.02 -26.71 13.41
C ARG A 400 17.54 -28.10 13.03
N LEU A 401 18.86 -28.25 12.92
CA LEU A 401 19.53 -29.51 12.58
C LEU A 401 19.73 -30.43 13.80
N GLY A 402 19.26 -30.05 15.00
CA GLY A 402 19.46 -30.82 16.23
C GLY A 402 20.90 -30.80 16.75
N LYS A 403 21.70 -29.82 16.32
CA LYS A 403 23.12 -29.68 16.66
C LYS A 403 23.33 -28.70 17.79
N GLU A 404 22.97 -29.11 18.99
CA GLU A 404 22.89 -28.21 20.15
C GLU A 404 24.23 -27.55 20.52
N GLU A 405 25.34 -28.29 20.48
CA GLU A 405 26.66 -27.74 20.82
C GLU A 405 27.12 -26.67 19.81
N GLU A 406 26.89 -26.90 18.52
CA GLU A 406 27.19 -25.93 17.46
C GLU A 406 26.33 -24.66 17.61
N ALA A 407 25.05 -24.83 18.00
CA ALA A 407 24.15 -23.71 18.26
C ALA A 407 24.62 -22.87 19.46
N GLN A 408 24.96 -23.52 20.57
CA GLN A 408 25.44 -22.87 21.78
C GLN A 408 26.75 -22.11 21.56
N ASP A 409 27.71 -22.70 20.84
CA ASP A 409 28.97 -22.01 20.50
C ASP A 409 28.71 -20.73 19.71
N ALA A 410 27.88 -20.82 18.67
CA ALA A 410 27.55 -19.69 17.81
C ALA A 410 26.84 -18.57 18.59
N PHE A 411 25.86 -18.90 19.44
CA PHE A 411 25.17 -17.92 20.27
C PHE A 411 26.09 -17.27 21.31
N ARG A 412 26.93 -18.05 21.99
CA ARG A 412 27.91 -17.52 22.97
C ARG A 412 28.89 -16.55 22.32
N ARG A 413 29.32 -16.82 21.08
CA ARG A 413 30.21 -15.94 20.32
C ARG A 413 29.52 -14.68 19.81
N ALA A 414 28.20 -14.71 19.63
CA ALA A 414 27.41 -13.56 19.19
C ALA A 414 26.89 -12.70 20.37
N GLU A 415 26.74 -13.29 21.56
CA GLU A 415 26.21 -12.64 22.78
C GLU A 415 26.83 -11.27 23.09
N PRO A 416 28.16 -11.02 22.97
CA PRO A 416 28.74 -9.71 23.28
C PRO A 416 28.16 -8.55 22.46
N HIS A 417 27.67 -8.83 21.25
CA HIS A 417 27.02 -7.84 20.38
C HIS A 417 25.50 -8.02 20.31
N LEU A 418 24.99 -9.20 20.71
CA LEU A 418 23.57 -9.54 20.76
C LEU A 418 23.20 -10.06 22.16
N PRO A 419 23.11 -9.19 23.18
CA PRO A 419 22.94 -9.61 24.58
C PRO A 419 21.66 -10.42 24.84
N PHE A 420 20.63 -10.27 24.00
CA PHE A 420 19.40 -11.07 24.10
C PHE A 420 19.65 -12.58 23.94
N LEU A 421 20.76 -12.99 23.33
CA LEU A 421 21.12 -14.40 23.17
C LEU A 421 21.39 -15.10 24.51
N ALA A 422 21.72 -14.36 25.57
CA ALA A 422 21.81 -14.90 26.92
C ALA A 422 20.51 -15.60 27.35
N HIS A 423 19.37 -15.17 26.79
CA HIS A 423 18.05 -15.68 27.13
C HIS A 423 17.70 -16.99 26.47
N ILE A 424 18.37 -17.37 25.38
CA ILE A 424 18.00 -18.55 24.57
C ILE A 424 18.48 -19.81 25.30
N PRO A 425 17.57 -20.59 25.92
CA PRO A 425 17.95 -21.87 26.48
C PRO A 425 18.11 -22.90 25.34
N THR A 426 18.98 -23.88 25.55
CA THR A 426 19.19 -25.01 24.65
C THR A 426 19.09 -26.31 25.45
N GLY A 427 18.62 -27.38 24.82
CA GLY A 427 18.30 -28.64 25.50
C GLY A 427 17.46 -28.40 26.77
N ASP A 428 17.84 -29.03 27.87
CA ASP A 428 17.16 -28.89 29.18
C ASP A 428 17.47 -27.58 29.94
N GLY A 429 18.08 -26.59 29.29
CA GLY A 429 18.43 -25.31 29.92
C GLY A 429 17.21 -24.55 30.49
N PHE A 430 16.07 -24.61 29.80
CA PHE A 430 14.83 -23.99 30.27
C PHE A 430 14.33 -24.66 31.56
N ALA A 431 14.24 -25.99 31.56
CA ALA A 431 13.85 -26.81 32.70
C ALA A 431 14.74 -26.59 33.93
N ARG A 432 16.07 -26.68 33.76
CA ARG A 432 17.02 -26.49 34.86
C ARG A 432 16.91 -25.11 35.50
N ARG A 433 16.68 -24.08 34.68
CA ARG A 433 16.51 -22.72 35.19
C ARG A 433 15.25 -22.54 36.02
N ILE A 434 14.11 -23.08 35.57
CA ILE A 434 12.86 -22.99 36.36
C ILE A 434 12.93 -23.83 37.65
N GLU A 435 13.69 -24.93 37.65
CA GLU A 435 13.90 -25.78 38.83
C GLU A 435 14.84 -25.14 39.86
N ALA A 436 15.82 -24.35 39.40
CA ALA A 436 16.74 -23.61 40.25
C ALA A 436 16.14 -22.31 40.84
N LEU A 437 14.92 -21.95 40.48
CA LEU A 437 14.28 -20.70 40.90
C LEU A 437 14.02 -20.69 42.42
N PRO A 438 14.54 -19.72 43.20
CA PRO A 438 14.26 -19.63 44.63
C PRO A 438 12.78 -19.32 44.91
N THR A 439 12.17 -20.03 45.86
CA THR A 439 10.77 -19.81 46.29
C THR A 439 10.49 -18.36 46.70
N ALA A 440 11.49 -17.68 47.30
CA ALA A 440 11.36 -16.27 47.69
C ALA A 440 11.10 -15.34 46.48
N ALA A 441 11.75 -15.59 45.34
CA ALA A 441 11.57 -14.80 44.12
C ALA A 441 10.16 -15.00 43.53
N GLU A 442 9.61 -16.22 43.63
CA GLU A 442 8.22 -16.47 43.23
C GLU A 442 7.23 -15.73 44.12
N THR A 443 7.43 -15.78 45.44
CA THR A 443 6.57 -15.09 46.41
C THR A 443 6.60 -13.57 46.21
N GLU A 444 7.79 -13.00 46.02
CA GLU A 444 7.96 -11.56 45.75
C GLU A 444 7.25 -11.15 44.46
N SER A 445 7.45 -11.92 43.39
CA SER A 445 6.75 -11.70 42.12
C SER A 445 5.24 -11.78 42.30
N GLU A 446 4.67 -12.75 43.03
CA GLU A 446 3.22 -12.81 43.23
C GLU A 446 2.65 -11.70 44.12
N ALA A 447 3.44 -11.18 45.06
CA ALA A 447 3.05 -10.09 45.95
C ALA A 447 3.00 -8.72 45.22
N ALA A 448 3.77 -8.55 44.14
CA ALA A 448 3.80 -7.31 43.37
C ALA A 448 2.49 -7.02 42.60
N PHE A 449 1.68 -8.03 42.32
CA PHE A 449 0.42 -7.89 41.59
C PHE A 449 -0.73 -7.49 42.53
N VAL A 450 -1.38 -6.36 42.22
CA VAL A 450 -2.57 -5.87 42.93
C VAL A 450 -3.75 -5.77 41.97
N LEU A 451 -4.81 -6.53 42.22
CA LEU A 451 -6.07 -6.40 41.49
C LEU A 451 -6.86 -5.20 42.05
N GLU A 452 -7.11 -4.20 41.21
CA GLU A 452 -7.89 -3.02 41.60
C GLU A 452 -9.38 -3.23 41.33
N LYS A 453 -9.70 -3.74 40.14
CA LYS A 453 -11.07 -4.03 39.75
C LYS A 453 -11.13 -5.18 38.77
N LEU A 454 -11.99 -6.17 39.03
CA LEU A 454 -12.30 -7.21 38.06
C LEU A 454 -13.42 -6.73 37.12
N ALA A 455 -13.28 -6.97 35.82
CA ALA A 455 -14.38 -6.72 34.88
C ALA A 455 -15.49 -7.77 35.14
N PRO A 456 -16.78 -7.39 35.07
CA PRO A 456 -17.87 -8.35 35.05
C PRO A 456 -17.67 -9.38 33.92
N PRO A 457 -18.07 -10.65 34.12
CA PRO A 457 -17.96 -11.67 33.08
C PRO A 457 -18.84 -11.30 31.88
N GLY A 458 -18.28 -11.45 30.68
CA GLY A 458 -18.97 -11.30 29.41
C GLY A 458 -19.10 -12.64 28.68
N ASN A 459 -19.81 -12.64 27.55
CA ASN A 459 -20.01 -13.84 26.72
C ASN A 459 -18.82 -14.16 25.78
N GLY A 460 -17.86 -13.23 25.67
CA GLY A 460 -16.68 -13.32 24.81
C GLY A 460 -15.37 -13.53 25.59
N PRO A 461 -14.22 -13.58 24.90
CA PRO A 461 -12.92 -13.63 25.56
C PRO A 461 -12.67 -12.34 26.35
N VAL A 462 -11.87 -12.37 27.41
CA VAL A 462 -11.39 -11.16 28.06
C VAL A 462 -10.19 -10.63 27.28
N VAL A 463 -10.28 -9.40 26.78
CA VAL A 463 -9.17 -8.75 26.07
C VAL A 463 -8.22 -8.13 27.08
N VAL A 464 -6.96 -8.58 27.10
CA VAL A 464 -5.95 -8.20 28.10
C VAL A 464 -4.84 -7.42 27.42
N ALA A 465 -4.51 -6.25 27.95
CA ALA A 465 -3.33 -5.48 27.56
C ALA A 465 -2.55 -5.03 28.80
N SER A 466 -1.22 -4.92 28.66
CA SER A 466 -0.36 -4.35 29.70
C SER A 466 0.38 -3.13 29.17
N CYS A 467 0.60 -2.14 30.03
CA CYS A 467 1.26 -0.90 29.69
C CYS A 467 1.76 -0.16 30.93
N ASP A 468 2.68 0.78 30.76
CA ASP A 468 2.93 1.79 31.79
C ASP A 468 1.94 2.96 31.69
N SER A 469 1.97 3.89 32.66
CA SER A 469 1.09 5.07 32.63
C SER A 469 1.26 6.00 31.43
N GLY A 470 2.42 6.00 30.76
CA GLY A 470 2.68 6.82 29.57
C GLY A 470 2.07 6.20 28.32
N TYR A 471 2.22 4.89 28.16
CA TYR A 471 1.58 4.12 27.10
C TYR A 471 0.07 4.06 27.26
N LEU A 472 -0.45 3.99 28.49
CA LEU A 472 -1.88 4.13 28.76
C LEU A 472 -2.43 5.45 28.20
N GLU A 473 -1.72 6.56 28.43
CA GLU A 473 -2.12 7.88 27.95
C GLU A 473 -2.04 7.98 26.41
N ARG A 474 -0.99 7.41 25.81
CA ARG A 474 -0.76 7.48 24.36
C ARG A 474 -1.67 6.56 23.55
N PHE A 475 -1.92 5.34 24.03
CA PHE A 475 -2.57 4.27 23.24
C PHE A 475 -3.86 3.73 23.87
N GLY A 476 -4.07 3.91 25.17
CA GLY A 476 -5.28 3.45 25.86
C GLY A 476 -6.60 3.90 25.21
N PRO A 477 -6.76 5.19 24.84
CA PRO A 477 -7.95 5.66 24.14
C PRO A 477 -8.21 4.93 22.82
N LEU A 478 -7.19 4.83 21.95
CA LEU A 478 -7.33 4.20 20.64
C LEU A 478 -7.60 2.69 20.77
N PHE A 479 -6.86 2.00 21.64
CA PHE A 479 -7.06 0.59 21.94
C PHE A 479 -8.51 0.31 22.34
N LEU A 480 -9.00 1.02 23.36
CA LEU A 480 -10.33 0.80 23.91
C LEU A 480 -11.45 1.23 22.98
N VAL A 481 -11.31 2.33 22.25
CA VAL A 481 -12.31 2.76 21.27
C VAL A 481 -12.37 1.79 20.09
N SER A 482 -11.22 1.29 19.61
CA SER A 482 -11.22 0.27 18.55
C SER A 482 -11.92 -1.00 19.02
N LEU A 483 -11.63 -1.46 20.24
CA LEU A 483 -12.32 -2.61 20.84
C LEU A 483 -13.82 -2.35 20.96
N ASP A 484 -14.24 -1.26 21.60
CA ASP A 484 -15.65 -0.91 21.82
C ASP A 484 -16.43 -0.81 20.51
N ARG A 485 -15.80 -0.32 19.44
CA ARG A 485 -16.44 -0.14 18.14
C ARG A 485 -16.92 -1.44 17.51
N PHE A 486 -16.18 -2.53 17.68
CA PHE A 486 -16.49 -3.82 17.06
C PHE A 486 -17.05 -4.87 18.03
N SER A 487 -17.19 -4.50 19.31
CA SER A 487 -17.63 -5.42 20.36
C SER A 487 -19.14 -5.40 20.57
N LEU A 488 -19.68 -6.54 20.99
CA LEU A 488 -21.05 -6.63 21.49
C LEU A 488 -21.17 -6.08 22.93
N PRO A 489 -22.36 -5.63 23.37
CA PRO A 489 -22.57 -5.17 24.74
C PRO A 489 -22.14 -6.22 25.78
N GLY A 490 -21.31 -5.79 26.75
CA GLY A 490 -20.82 -6.66 27.82
C GLY A 490 -19.44 -7.28 27.56
N GLN A 491 -18.77 -6.94 26.45
CA GLN A 491 -17.40 -7.36 26.18
C GLN A 491 -16.46 -6.95 27.33
N ALA A 492 -15.71 -7.90 27.88
CA ALA A 492 -14.79 -7.65 28.98
C ALA A 492 -13.38 -7.28 28.48
N ALA A 493 -12.74 -6.32 29.14
CA ALA A 493 -11.32 -6.03 28.95
C ALA A 493 -10.60 -5.80 30.28
N HIS A 494 -9.32 -6.10 30.32
CA HIS A 494 -8.45 -5.94 31.48
C HIS A 494 -7.18 -5.17 31.12
N LEU A 495 -6.92 -4.07 31.84
CA LEU A 495 -5.67 -3.32 31.73
C LEU A 495 -4.74 -3.67 32.90
N HIS A 496 -3.54 -4.16 32.63
CA HIS A 496 -2.52 -4.40 33.64
C HIS A 496 -1.47 -3.28 33.60
N ILE A 497 -1.49 -2.38 34.59
CA ILE A 497 -0.74 -1.12 34.57
C ILE A 497 0.52 -1.20 35.43
N LEU A 498 1.67 -1.00 34.79
CA LEU A 498 2.99 -1.05 35.42
C LEU A 498 3.42 0.35 35.87
N ASP A 499 4.01 0.43 37.06
CA ASP A 499 4.48 1.67 37.68
C ASP A 499 3.45 2.81 37.58
N PRO A 500 2.21 2.62 38.10
CA PRO A 500 1.13 3.58 37.91
C PRO A 500 1.43 4.93 38.57
N ARG A 501 1.18 6.01 37.83
CA ARG A 501 1.12 7.38 38.38
C ARG A 501 -0.07 7.53 39.34
N PRO A 502 -0.04 8.49 40.29
CA PRO A 502 -1.14 8.72 41.23
C PRO A 502 -2.51 8.98 40.59
N ASP A 503 -2.55 9.54 39.37
CA ASP A 503 -3.77 9.84 38.63
C ASP A 503 -4.29 8.67 37.76
N THR A 504 -3.60 7.52 37.76
CA THR A 504 -3.93 6.36 36.91
C THR A 504 -5.37 5.88 37.11
N ALA A 505 -5.83 5.77 38.36
CA ALA A 505 -7.19 5.32 38.67
C ALA A 505 -8.26 6.24 38.05
N ALA A 506 -8.06 7.56 38.16
CA ALA A 506 -8.95 8.55 37.56
C ALA A 506 -8.96 8.46 36.03
N ARG A 507 -7.79 8.21 35.40
CA ARG A 507 -7.70 8.01 33.95
C ARG A 507 -8.42 6.76 33.47
N VAL A 508 -8.27 5.63 34.18
CA VAL A 508 -8.99 4.39 33.84
C VAL A 508 -10.50 4.59 33.97
N ALA A 509 -10.95 5.31 34.99
CA ALA A 509 -12.36 5.68 35.15
C ALA A 509 -12.87 6.53 33.98
N ALA A 510 -12.13 7.59 33.60
CA ALA A 510 -12.48 8.44 32.47
C ALA A 510 -12.51 7.68 31.13
N LEU A 511 -11.62 6.69 30.95
CA LEU A 511 -11.67 5.80 29.79
C LEU A 511 -12.94 4.95 29.79
N GLN A 512 -13.33 4.36 30.92
CA GLN A 512 -14.56 3.57 31.04
C GLN A 512 -15.82 4.38 30.70
N GLU A 513 -15.90 5.65 31.08
CA GLU A 513 -17.05 6.53 30.81
C GLU A 513 -17.29 6.76 29.31
N ARG A 514 -16.25 6.63 28.48
CA ARG A 514 -16.32 6.80 27.02
C ARG A 514 -16.82 5.55 26.28
N LEU A 515 -16.85 4.39 26.93
CA LEU A 515 -17.15 3.10 26.30
C LEU A 515 -18.63 2.74 26.44
N ARG A 516 -19.23 2.21 25.36
CA ARG A 516 -20.65 1.83 25.32
C ARG A 516 -20.87 0.36 25.62
N HIS A 517 -19.99 -0.49 25.12
CA HIS A 517 -20.12 -1.95 25.10
C HIS A 517 -19.11 -2.62 26.02
N VAL A 518 -17.91 -2.04 26.15
CA VAL A 518 -16.81 -2.65 26.89
C VAL A 518 -16.87 -2.36 28.40
N ARG A 519 -16.61 -3.40 29.21
CA ARG A 519 -16.47 -3.33 30.67
C ARG A 519 -15.01 -3.53 31.07
N LEU A 520 -14.46 -2.56 31.79
CA LEU A 520 -13.06 -2.52 32.18
C LEU A 520 -12.84 -3.01 33.61
N GLY A 521 -11.95 -3.98 33.71
CA GLY A 521 -11.18 -4.31 34.90
C GLY A 521 -9.75 -3.80 34.74
N TRP A 522 -9.04 -3.66 35.85
CA TRP A 522 -7.63 -3.34 35.81
C TRP A 522 -6.90 -3.83 37.07
N SER A 523 -5.61 -4.00 36.92
CA SER A 523 -4.66 -4.34 37.99
C SER A 523 -3.43 -3.46 37.86
N ARG A 524 -2.63 -3.42 38.92
CA ARG A 524 -1.37 -2.71 38.93
C ARG A 524 -0.23 -3.53 39.48
N GLU A 525 0.98 -3.15 39.10
CA GLU A 525 2.22 -3.74 39.58
C GLU A 525 3.34 -2.70 39.57
N THR A 526 4.21 -2.76 40.58
CA THR A 526 5.42 -1.93 40.65
C THR A 526 6.61 -2.74 40.15
N SER A 527 7.42 -2.17 39.27
CA SER A 527 8.62 -2.82 38.76
C SER A 527 9.63 -3.06 39.88
N PRO A 528 10.46 -4.12 39.78
CA PRO A 528 11.57 -4.34 40.70
C PRO A 528 12.46 -3.09 40.86
N ALA A 529 12.85 -2.77 42.09
CA ALA A 529 13.71 -1.62 42.37
C ALA A 529 15.09 -1.77 41.69
N GLY A 530 15.70 -0.69 41.22
CA GLY A 530 17.07 -0.71 40.68
C GLY A 530 17.24 -1.25 39.26
N LEU A 531 16.17 -1.49 38.50
CA LEU A 531 16.28 -1.77 37.07
C LEU A 531 16.82 -0.55 36.30
N THR A 532 17.76 -0.79 35.39
CA THR A 532 18.18 0.20 34.39
C THR A 532 17.02 0.54 33.44
N GLY A 533 17.18 1.61 32.64
CA GLY A 533 16.15 2.01 31.67
C GLY A 533 15.79 0.90 30.68
N GLN A 534 16.79 0.21 30.13
CA GLN A 534 16.59 -0.89 29.17
C GLN A 534 15.93 -2.11 29.82
N GLU A 535 16.34 -2.47 31.03
CA GLU A 535 15.75 -3.59 31.77
C GLU A 535 14.29 -3.31 32.14
N ARG A 536 13.98 -2.07 32.55
CA ARG A 536 12.60 -1.64 32.83
C ARG A 536 11.73 -1.70 31.57
N THR A 537 12.22 -1.21 30.44
CA THR A 537 11.49 -1.34 29.16
C THR A 537 11.27 -2.82 28.82
N THR A 538 12.27 -3.68 29.00
CA THR A 538 12.14 -5.13 28.77
C THR A 538 11.11 -5.75 29.73
N PHE A 539 11.11 -5.38 31.01
CA PHE A 539 10.11 -5.82 31.98
C PHE A 539 8.69 -5.47 31.52
N TYR A 540 8.49 -4.24 31.04
CA TYR A 540 7.21 -3.80 30.52
C TYR A 540 6.72 -4.62 29.32
N THR A 541 7.63 -5.10 28.45
CA THR A 541 7.23 -5.88 27.29
C THR A 541 6.79 -7.31 27.62
N PHE A 542 7.22 -7.92 28.73
CA PHE A 542 6.78 -9.29 29.09
C PHE A 542 5.80 -9.36 30.27
N ALA A 543 5.55 -8.27 31.01
CA ALA A 543 4.73 -8.32 32.22
C ALA A 543 3.31 -8.88 31.95
N ARG A 544 2.74 -8.65 30.75
CA ARG A 544 1.48 -9.28 30.34
C ARG A 544 1.52 -10.81 30.46
N PHE A 545 2.63 -11.44 30.03
CA PHE A 545 2.81 -12.89 30.07
C PHE A 545 3.09 -13.41 31.47
N LEU A 546 3.78 -12.63 32.30
CA LEU A 546 3.98 -12.94 33.72
C LEU A 546 2.64 -13.15 34.45
N ARG A 547 1.60 -12.42 34.05
CA ARG A 547 0.28 -12.42 34.72
C ARG A 547 -0.80 -13.24 34.04
N VAL A 548 -0.53 -13.83 32.87
CA VAL A 548 -1.50 -14.70 32.17
C VAL A 548 -2.05 -15.81 33.08
N PRO A 549 -1.24 -16.62 33.80
CA PRO A 549 -1.80 -17.69 34.65
C PRO A 549 -2.77 -17.18 35.71
N ARG A 550 -2.46 -16.02 36.31
CA ARG A 550 -3.28 -15.42 37.36
C ARG A 550 -4.58 -14.87 36.79
N LEU A 551 -4.52 -14.15 35.67
CA LEU A 551 -5.71 -13.61 35.00
C LEU A 551 -6.62 -14.74 34.47
N ALA A 552 -6.04 -15.82 33.95
CA ALA A 552 -6.82 -16.98 33.49
C ALA A 552 -7.62 -17.62 34.63
N ARG A 553 -7.02 -17.74 35.83
CA ARG A 553 -7.70 -18.24 37.04
C ARG A 553 -8.77 -17.29 37.57
N LEU A 554 -8.52 -15.98 37.52
CA LEU A 554 -9.46 -14.96 38.00
C LEU A 554 -10.71 -14.85 37.12
N TYR A 555 -10.52 -14.86 35.79
CA TYR A 555 -11.62 -14.68 34.84
C TYR A 555 -12.33 -15.97 34.49
N GLN A 556 -11.63 -17.12 34.51
CA GLN A 556 -12.17 -18.42 34.09
C GLN A 556 -12.83 -18.38 32.70
N ALA A 557 -12.32 -17.51 31.84
CA ALA A 557 -12.79 -17.28 30.48
C ALA A 557 -11.59 -17.27 29.52
N PRO A 558 -11.81 -17.49 28.21
CA PRO A 558 -10.75 -17.33 27.21
C PRO A 558 -10.12 -15.94 27.31
N LEU A 559 -8.80 -15.83 27.13
CA LEU A 559 -8.10 -14.54 27.11
C LEU A 559 -7.56 -14.25 25.71
N LEU A 560 -7.68 -12.98 25.32
CA LEU A 560 -7.03 -12.41 24.15
C LEU A 560 -5.98 -11.41 24.64
N VAL A 561 -4.73 -11.85 24.73
CA VAL A 561 -3.63 -11.05 25.28
C VAL A 561 -2.92 -10.35 24.12
N THR A 562 -2.77 -9.03 24.22
CA THR A 562 -2.21 -8.18 23.17
C THR A 562 -1.38 -7.03 23.75
N ASP A 563 -0.56 -6.39 22.91
CA ASP A 563 0.00 -5.08 23.21
C ASP A 563 -1.08 -3.99 23.21
N ILE A 564 -0.85 -2.93 23.99
CA ILE A 564 -1.76 -1.78 24.08
C ILE A 564 -1.74 -0.91 22.81
N ASP A 565 -0.66 -0.96 22.02
CA ASP A 565 -0.50 -0.17 20.79
C ASP A 565 -1.07 -0.88 19.56
N ALA A 566 -2.18 -1.58 19.77
CA ALA A 566 -2.84 -2.32 18.71
C ALA A 566 -4.33 -2.00 18.61
N CYS A 567 -4.93 -2.38 17.48
CA CYS A 567 -6.34 -2.13 17.19
C CYS A 567 -7.03 -3.43 16.82
N LEU A 568 -8.14 -3.72 17.51
CA LEU A 568 -9.05 -4.79 17.11
C LEU A 568 -9.99 -4.23 16.05
N LEU A 569 -10.15 -4.96 14.95
CA LEU A 569 -10.88 -4.55 13.76
C LEU A 569 -12.10 -5.45 13.48
N SER A 570 -12.47 -6.27 14.45
CA SER A 570 -13.60 -7.20 14.43
C SER A 570 -14.01 -7.55 15.86
N GLU A 571 -15.09 -8.31 15.99
CA GLU A 571 -15.52 -8.87 17.28
C GLU A 571 -14.43 -9.82 17.87
N PRO A 572 -13.92 -9.58 19.09
CA PRO A 572 -13.10 -10.52 19.86
C PRO A 572 -13.47 -12.01 19.82
N ALA A 573 -14.75 -12.39 19.87
CA ALA A 573 -15.15 -13.80 19.83
C ALA A 573 -14.75 -14.49 18.51
N GLY A 574 -14.55 -13.74 17.42
CA GLY A 574 -14.08 -14.27 16.14
C GLY A 574 -12.71 -14.96 16.23
N PHE A 575 -11.86 -14.56 17.18
CA PHE A 575 -10.56 -15.19 17.43
C PHE A 575 -10.66 -16.58 18.08
N LEU A 576 -11.81 -16.93 18.66
CA LEU A 576 -12.03 -18.21 19.33
C LEU A 576 -12.54 -19.30 18.37
N ALA A 577 -13.12 -18.93 17.24
CA ALA A 577 -13.75 -19.87 16.31
C ALA A 577 -12.79 -20.95 15.78
N PRO A 578 -11.52 -20.64 15.46
CA PRO A 578 -10.55 -21.66 15.02
C PRO A 578 -10.02 -22.56 16.15
N LEU A 579 -10.18 -22.14 17.41
CA LEU A 579 -9.66 -22.92 18.54
C LEU A 579 -10.57 -24.13 18.80
N SER A 580 -9.95 -25.28 19.05
CA SER A 580 -10.63 -26.50 19.48
C SER A 580 -10.12 -26.90 20.87
N PRO A 581 -10.79 -27.82 21.60
CA PRO A 581 -10.21 -28.41 22.80
C PRO A 581 -8.84 -29.07 22.54
N ALA A 582 -8.62 -29.59 21.32
CA ALA A 582 -7.33 -30.17 20.93
C ALA A 582 -6.24 -29.11 20.70
N SER A 583 -6.61 -27.92 20.23
CA SER A 583 -5.72 -26.75 20.01
C SER A 583 -6.23 -25.55 20.80
N PRO A 584 -6.04 -25.53 22.14
CA PRO A 584 -6.62 -24.52 23.02
C PRO A 584 -5.83 -23.19 23.02
N LEU A 585 -4.72 -23.11 22.27
CA LEU A 585 -3.81 -21.97 22.21
C LEU A 585 -3.57 -21.55 20.75
N ALA A 586 -3.69 -20.26 20.45
CA ALA A 586 -3.21 -19.67 19.21
C ALA A 586 -2.19 -18.57 19.48
N LEU A 587 -1.11 -18.58 18.70
CA LEU A 587 0.00 -17.64 18.82
C LEU A 587 0.29 -17.00 17.47
N GLN A 588 0.49 -15.69 17.47
CA GLN A 588 1.02 -14.99 16.32
C GLN A 588 2.48 -15.36 16.10
N TYR A 589 2.73 -15.97 14.94
CA TYR A 589 4.01 -16.59 14.65
C TYR A 589 4.60 -15.96 13.39
N PHE A 590 5.77 -15.35 13.53
CA PHE A 590 6.53 -14.90 12.38
C PHE A 590 7.75 -15.80 12.20
N PRO A 591 7.79 -16.63 11.14
CA PRO A 591 8.99 -17.38 10.80
C PRO A 591 10.04 -16.39 10.28
N ASN A 592 10.79 -15.76 11.17
CA ASN A 592 11.83 -14.82 10.77
C ASN A 592 13.18 -15.52 10.69
N ASN A 593 13.41 -16.08 9.50
CA ASN A 593 14.63 -16.63 8.93
C ASN A 593 14.92 -18.14 9.11
N LEU A 594 15.35 -18.71 7.98
CA LEU A 594 15.76 -20.07 7.67
C LEU A 594 15.06 -21.20 8.47
N ALA A 595 13.76 -21.01 8.59
CA ALA A 595 12.70 -21.88 9.07
C ALA A 595 12.74 -22.49 10.48
N ARG A 596 13.80 -22.44 11.30
CA ARG A 596 13.70 -22.59 12.78
C ARG A 596 15.01 -22.16 13.44
N LEU A 597 15.17 -20.85 13.53
CA LEU A 597 16.35 -20.25 14.13
C LEU A 597 16.04 -19.53 15.44
N TYR A 598 14.90 -18.88 15.48
CA TYR A 598 14.33 -18.34 16.69
C TYR A 598 12.89 -18.01 16.31
N ASP A 599 11.96 -18.75 16.88
CA ASP A 599 10.55 -18.50 16.64
C ASP A 599 10.22 -17.20 17.37
N GLY A 600 10.08 -16.12 16.62
CA GLY A 600 9.49 -14.92 17.15
C GLY A 600 8.00 -15.16 17.25
N VAL A 601 7.44 -15.17 18.47
CA VAL A 601 6.02 -14.86 18.65
C VAL A 601 5.89 -13.36 18.36
N GLY A 602 5.94 -12.99 17.09
CA GLY A 602 5.89 -11.59 16.70
C GLY A 602 4.48 -11.05 16.87
N GLY A 603 4.36 -9.77 17.19
CA GLY A 603 3.13 -9.02 17.09
C GLY A 603 2.18 -9.02 18.30
N GLY A 604 2.61 -9.64 19.40
CA GLY A 604 1.98 -9.45 20.72
C GLY A 604 0.67 -10.20 20.96
N LEU A 605 0.07 -10.86 19.95
CA LEU A 605 -1.22 -11.53 20.08
C LEU A 605 -1.13 -13.00 20.52
N VAL A 606 -1.80 -13.31 21.63
CA VAL A 606 -2.00 -14.66 22.18
C VAL A 606 -3.49 -14.87 22.44
N VAL A 607 -4.05 -15.94 21.89
CA VAL A 607 -5.43 -16.36 22.17
C VAL A 607 -5.40 -17.66 22.96
N LEU A 608 -5.99 -17.68 24.14
CA LEU A 608 -5.94 -18.85 25.01
C LEU A 608 -7.32 -19.23 25.53
N ARG A 609 -7.57 -20.54 25.61
CA ARG A 609 -8.64 -21.10 26.46
C ARG A 609 -8.04 -21.53 27.80
N PRO A 610 -8.74 -21.28 28.93
CA PRO A 610 -8.27 -21.68 30.25
C PRO A 610 -8.43 -23.21 30.42
N ASP A 611 -7.49 -23.96 29.86
CA ASP A 611 -7.31 -25.40 30.06
C ASP A 611 -6.10 -25.65 31.01
N PRO A 612 -6.11 -26.69 31.86
CA PRO A 612 -5.00 -26.97 32.77
C PRO A 612 -3.64 -27.07 32.08
N ALA A 613 -3.54 -27.62 30.86
CA ALA A 613 -2.27 -27.72 30.14
C ALA A 613 -1.76 -26.35 29.68
N VAL A 614 -2.67 -25.46 29.25
CA VAL A 614 -2.34 -24.08 28.88
C VAL A 614 -1.88 -23.29 30.10
N ILE A 615 -2.58 -23.42 31.23
CA ILE A 615 -2.20 -22.74 32.48
C ILE A 615 -0.83 -23.24 32.96
N ALA A 616 -0.57 -24.56 32.92
CA ALA A 616 0.71 -25.14 33.29
C ALA A 616 1.86 -24.64 32.39
N LEU A 617 1.63 -24.54 31.07
CA LEU A 617 2.59 -23.94 30.13
C LEU A 617 2.93 -22.51 30.53
N PHE A 618 1.93 -21.66 30.75
CA PHE A 618 2.16 -20.26 31.12
C PHE A 618 2.74 -20.10 32.53
N ASP A 619 2.48 -21.01 33.47
CA ASP A 619 3.16 -21.02 34.77
C ASP A 619 4.66 -21.28 34.63
N ARG A 620 5.07 -22.15 33.70
CA ARG A 620 6.49 -22.42 33.43
C ARG A 620 7.16 -21.23 32.74
N ILE A 621 6.48 -20.61 31.78
CA ILE A 621 6.92 -19.34 31.15
C ILE A 621 7.08 -18.25 32.21
N ARG A 622 6.10 -18.10 33.12
CA ARG A 622 6.15 -17.17 34.26
C ARG A 622 7.39 -17.43 35.12
N ARG A 623 7.64 -18.68 35.54
CA ARG A 623 8.82 -19.04 36.35
C ARG A 623 10.13 -18.71 35.64
N PHE A 624 10.20 -18.95 34.34
CA PHE A 624 11.37 -18.58 33.54
C PHE A 624 11.60 -17.07 33.54
N LEU A 625 10.55 -16.26 33.32
CA LEU A 625 10.64 -14.80 33.42
C LEU A 625 11.08 -14.34 34.82
N VAL A 626 10.52 -14.92 35.90
CA VAL A 626 10.90 -14.60 37.27
C VAL A 626 12.38 -14.90 37.56
N SER A 627 12.92 -15.99 37.01
CA SER A 627 14.35 -16.31 37.17
C SER A 627 15.26 -15.22 36.60
N TRP A 628 14.91 -14.65 35.44
CA TRP A 628 15.64 -13.57 34.81
C TRP A 628 15.51 -12.24 35.57
N ILE A 629 14.35 -11.99 36.18
CA ILE A 629 14.15 -10.85 37.07
C ILE A 629 15.07 -10.97 38.29
N ALA A 630 15.13 -12.15 38.92
CA ALA A 630 15.95 -12.41 40.10
C ALA A 630 17.45 -12.21 39.83
N GLU A 631 17.91 -12.59 38.64
CA GLU A 631 19.32 -12.45 38.23
C GLU A 631 19.70 -11.04 37.74
N ARG A 632 18.74 -10.12 37.56
CA ARG A 632 18.98 -8.77 37.00
C ARG A 632 19.70 -8.82 35.65
N ARG A 633 19.21 -9.70 34.77
CA ARG A 633 19.71 -9.85 33.40
C ARG A 633 18.53 -9.75 32.44
N LEU A 634 17.97 -8.55 32.28
CA LEU A 634 16.83 -8.32 31.38
C LEU A 634 17.29 -7.63 30.09
N HIS A 635 17.27 -8.37 28.99
CA HIS A 635 17.56 -7.84 27.66
C HIS A 635 16.33 -7.94 26.76
N TYR A 636 16.26 -7.05 25.77
CA TYR A 636 15.19 -7.00 24.78
C TYR A 636 14.90 -8.39 24.16
N PHE A 637 13.64 -8.63 23.76
CA PHE A 637 13.08 -9.91 23.29
C PHE A 637 12.81 -11.00 24.34
N LEU A 638 13.12 -10.81 25.62
CA LEU A 638 12.88 -11.85 26.63
C LEU A 638 11.42 -12.36 26.65
N ASP A 639 10.44 -11.51 26.34
CA ASP A 639 9.03 -11.86 26.20
C ASP A 639 8.79 -12.96 25.14
N GLN A 640 9.36 -12.76 23.96
CA GLN A 640 9.28 -13.72 22.86
C GLN A 640 10.08 -14.99 23.18
N ILE A 641 11.23 -14.84 23.85
CA ILE A 641 12.15 -15.96 24.12
C ILE A 641 11.50 -16.90 25.12
N ALA A 642 10.88 -16.35 26.16
CA ALA A 642 10.19 -17.12 27.18
C ALA A 642 9.02 -17.93 26.60
N LEU A 643 8.21 -17.34 25.71
CA LEU A 643 7.12 -18.05 25.04
C LEU A 643 7.65 -19.20 24.20
N THR A 644 8.63 -18.94 23.35
CA THR A 644 9.22 -19.94 22.44
C THR A 644 9.92 -21.07 23.18
N ALA A 645 10.72 -20.74 24.19
CA ALA A 645 11.39 -21.74 25.01
C ALA A 645 10.38 -22.57 25.83
N GLY A 646 9.33 -21.93 26.34
CA GLY A 646 8.28 -22.62 27.09
C GLY A 646 7.47 -23.58 26.22
N THR A 647 7.11 -23.18 25.00
CA THR A 647 6.37 -24.05 24.07
C THR A 647 7.24 -25.19 23.56
N ASP A 648 8.50 -24.93 23.22
CA ASP A 648 9.46 -25.96 22.79
C ASP A 648 9.70 -26.99 23.91
N ASP A 649 9.90 -26.54 25.15
CA ASP A 649 10.07 -27.44 26.28
C ASP A 649 8.80 -28.28 26.54
N ALA A 650 7.61 -27.69 26.44
CA ALA A 650 6.36 -28.43 26.60
C ALA A 650 6.16 -29.48 25.50
N VAL A 651 6.55 -29.18 24.26
CA VAL A 651 6.55 -30.15 23.15
C VAL A 651 7.54 -31.29 23.42
N ARG A 652 8.77 -30.99 23.87
CA ARG A 652 9.77 -32.03 24.19
C ARG A 652 9.30 -32.99 25.29
N ARG A 653 8.55 -32.47 26.28
CA ARG A 653 8.01 -33.29 27.37
C ARG A 653 6.79 -34.12 26.99
N GLY A 654 6.17 -33.86 25.84
CA GLY A 654 4.93 -34.53 25.43
C GLY A 654 3.67 -34.05 26.15
N ASP A 655 3.80 -33.04 27.01
CA ASP A 655 2.72 -32.54 27.89
C ASP A 655 2.19 -31.14 27.47
N GLY A 656 2.66 -30.62 26.33
CA GLY A 656 2.29 -29.29 25.84
C GLY A 656 0.96 -29.25 25.09
N PRO A 657 0.14 -28.19 25.28
CA PRO A 657 -1.05 -27.99 24.46
C PRO A 657 -0.66 -27.80 23.00
N SER A 658 -1.46 -28.31 22.06
CA SER A 658 -1.21 -28.02 20.64
C SER A 658 -1.53 -26.55 20.33
N ILE A 659 -0.79 -25.98 19.37
CA ILE A 659 -0.78 -24.55 19.08
C ILE A 659 -1.23 -24.31 17.64
N LEU A 660 -2.19 -23.40 17.47
CA LEU A 660 -2.56 -22.85 16.18
C LEU A 660 -1.71 -21.62 15.85
N SER A 661 -1.03 -21.61 14.71
CA SER A 661 -0.29 -20.44 14.25
C SER A 661 -1.24 -19.42 13.61
N ILE A 662 -1.06 -18.14 13.93
CA ILE A 662 -1.81 -17.04 13.29
C ILE A 662 -0.98 -16.51 12.11
N PRO A 663 -1.44 -16.66 10.86
CA PRO A 663 -0.73 -16.17 9.69
C PRO A 663 -0.76 -14.63 9.60
N ALA A 664 0.27 -14.07 8.96
CA ALA A 664 0.31 -12.65 8.61
C ALA A 664 -0.27 -12.42 7.21
N GLU A 665 -1.25 -11.53 7.08
CA GLU A 665 -1.78 -11.02 5.81
C GLU A 665 -1.30 -9.57 5.62
N GLY A 666 -0.03 -9.41 5.24
CA GLY A 666 0.60 -8.09 5.17
C GLY A 666 0.76 -7.47 6.57
N ARG A 667 0.01 -6.39 6.84
CA ARG A 667 -0.03 -5.70 8.16
C ARG A 667 -1.16 -6.19 9.06
N LEU A 668 -2.09 -6.97 8.52
CA LEU A 668 -3.25 -7.49 9.22
C LEU A 668 -3.00 -8.92 9.69
N PHE A 669 -3.48 -9.24 10.89
CA PHE A 669 -3.45 -10.58 11.45
C PHE A 669 -4.86 -11.12 11.56
N ARG A 670 -5.04 -12.34 11.07
CA ARG A 670 -6.34 -13.00 11.01
C ARG A 670 -6.29 -14.33 11.73
N CYS A 671 -7.21 -14.52 12.68
CA CYS A 671 -7.47 -15.81 13.32
C CYS A 671 -8.98 -16.05 13.25
N GLY A 672 -9.43 -16.91 12.32
CA GLY A 672 -10.85 -17.09 12.05
C GLY A 672 -11.47 -15.81 11.49
N ASP A 673 -12.56 -15.36 12.12
CA ASP A 673 -13.21 -14.08 11.80
C ASP A 673 -12.59 -12.90 12.56
N GLY A 674 -11.65 -13.19 13.47
CA GLY A 674 -10.87 -12.21 14.21
C GLY A 674 -9.88 -11.46 13.32
N LEU A 675 -9.88 -10.12 13.38
CA LEU A 675 -9.01 -9.23 12.64
C LEU A 675 -8.35 -8.22 13.59
N PHE A 676 -7.03 -8.09 13.48
CA PHE A 676 -6.22 -7.25 14.35
C PHE A 676 -5.05 -6.62 13.58
N VAL A 677 -4.64 -5.42 14.01
CA VAL A 677 -3.47 -4.71 13.47
C VAL A 677 -2.64 -4.12 14.60
N GLN A 678 -1.31 -4.22 14.48
CA GLN A 678 -0.38 -3.58 15.41
C GLN A 678 0.26 -2.33 14.81
N ILE A 679 0.41 -1.31 15.64
CA ILE A 679 1.12 -0.07 15.31
C ILE A 679 2.60 -0.29 15.62
N LEU A 680 3.43 -0.42 14.58
CA LEU A 680 4.87 -0.66 14.73
C LEU A 680 5.62 0.67 14.65
N THR A 681 6.23 0.98 13.50
CA THR A 681 6.99 2.22 13.27
C THR A 681 6.08 3.40 12.94
N GLU A 682 4.81 3.15 12.64
CA GLU A 682 3.85 4.20 12.26
C GLU A 682 3.62 5.20 13.40
N LYS A 683 3.81 4.77 14.65
CA LYS A 683 3.68 5.65 15.83
C LYS A 683 4.71 6.78 15.87
N ASP A 684 5.80 6.65 15.11
CA ASP A 684 6.90 7.62 15.06
C ASP A 684 6.76 8.59 13.87
N ARG A 685 5.71 8.46 13.04
CA ARG A 685 5.48 9.35 11.91
C ARG A 685 5.04 10.76 12.38
N PRO A 686 5.48 11.84 11.72
CA PRO A 686 4.98 13.19 11.98
C PRO A 686 3.45 13.23 11.85
N GLY A 687 2.78 13.87 12.82
CA GLY A 687 1.32 14.02 12.80
C GLY A 687 0.52 12.82 13.33
N PHE A 688 1.16 11.70 13.71
CA PHE A 688 0.47 10.50 14.24
C PHE A 688 -0.54 10.84 15.34
N ALA A 689 -0.10 11.57 16.37
CA ALA A 689 -0.93 11.91 17.52
C ALA A 689 -2.14 12.77 17.12
N ALA A 690 -1.96 13.70 16.17
CA ALA A 690 -3.05 14.53 15.68
C ALA A 690 -4.07 13.71 14.85
N SER A 691 -3.59 12.78 14.02
CA SER A 691 -4.46 11.86 13.27
C SER A 691 -5.27 10.96 14.19
N VAL A 692 -4.66 10.40 15.24
CA VAL A 692 -5.36 9.57 16.24
C VAL A 692 -6.38 10.41 17.02
N ALA A 693 -6.04 11.62 17.46
CA ALA A 693 -6.98 12.51 18.14
C ALA A 693 -8.20 12.84 17.27
N ALA A 694 -7.99 13.18 16.00
CA ALA A 694 -9.07 13.45 15.05
C ALA A 694 -9.96 12.23 14.80
N LEU A 695 -9.38 11.02 14.75
CA LEU A 695 -10.14 9.78 14.66
C LEU A 695 -11.01 9.58 15.90
N LEU A 696 -10.46 9.73 17.11
CA LEU A 696 -11.19 9.54 18.36
C LEU A 696 -12.40 10.50 18.45
N ASP A 697 -12.19 11.78 18.17
CA ASP A 697 -13.26 12.79 18.14
C ASP A 697 -14.38 12.40 17.16
N ARG A 698 -14.01 11.83 16.01
CA ARG A 698 -14.97 11.39 14.98
C ARG A 698 -15.75 10.15 15.44
N LEU A 699 -15.06 9.14 15.98
CA LEU A 699 -15.67 7.88 16.41
C LEU A 699 -16.58 8.06 17.64
N GLU A 700 -16.32 9.06 18.47
CA GLU A 700 -17.18 9.41 19.61
C GLU A 700 -18.48 10.07 19.19
N ARG A 701 -18.43 10.94 18.17
CA ARG A 701 -19.60 11.68 17.68
C ARG A 701 -20.49 10.87 16.73
N THR A 702 -20.04 9.70 16.28
CA THR A 702 -20.76 8.89 15.30
C THR A 702 -21.07 7.51 15.86
N PRO A 703 -22.31 6.99 15.72
CA PRO A 703 -22.60 5.61 16.10
C PRO A 703 -21.81 4.63 15.23
N PRO A 704 -21.63 3.36 15.67
CA PRO A 704 -21.11 2.27 14.85
C PRO A 704 -21.75 2.29 13.45
N THR A 705 -20.91 2.27 12.42
CA THR A 705 -21.44 2.26 11.04
C THR A 705 -22.11 0.93 10.77
N ALA A 706 -23.19 0.93 9.97
CA ALA A 706 -23.85 -0.32 9.57
C ALA A 706 -22.94 -1.21 8.69
N ASP A 707 -21.87 -0.64 8.12
CA ASP A 707 -20.83 -1.35 7.39
C ASP A 707 -19.48 -1.27 8.13
N PRO A 708 -19.07 -2.34 8.84
CA PRO A 708 -17.81 -2.40 9.57
C PRO A 708 -16.56 -2.11 8.71
N GLN A 709 -16.63 -2.24 7.38
CA GLN A 709 -15.53 -1.89 6.47
C GLN A 709 -15.16 -0.41 6.55
N LEU A 710 -16.15 0.47 6.76
CA LEU A 710 -15.91 1.90 6.81
C LEU A 710 -15.13 2.28 8.08
N ASP A 711 -15.54 1.75 9.23
CA ASP A 711 -14.84 1.97 10.49
C ASP A 711 -13.42 1.39 10.47
N ARG A 712 -13.22 0.21 9.85
CA ARG A 712 -11.88 -0.36 9.63
C ARG A 712 -11.00 0.58 8.81
N SER A 713 -11.53 1.09 7.70
CA SER A 713 -10.80 1.97 6.79
C SER A 713 -10.37 3.26 7.50
N LEU A 714 -11.25 3.85 8.31
CA LEU A 714 -10.94 5.04 9.10
C LEU A 714 -9.83 4.80 10.12
N ILE A 715 -9.87 3.68 10.84
CA ILE A 715 -8.84 3.32 11.80
C ILE A 715 -7.50 3.12 11.09
N LEU A 716 -7.47 2.32 10.02
CA LEU A 716 -6.25 2.01 9.26
C LEU A 716 -5.60 3.27 8.66
N GLU A 717 -6.39 4.16 8.08
CA GLU A 717 -5.94 5.45 7.56
C GLU A 717 -5.32 6.33 8.66
N ALA A 718 -6.00 6.43 9.80
CA ALA A 718 -5.55 7.24 10.92
C ALA A 718 -4.27 6.70 11.60
N ILE A 719 -4.01 5.40 11.53
CA ILE A 719 -2.74 4.82 11.99
C ILE A 719 -1.68 4.74 10.89
N GLY A 720 -2.00 5.14 9.65
CA GLY A 720 -1.04 5.19 8.54
C GLY A 720 -0.72 3.84 7.91
N VAL A 721 -1.56 2.83 8.13
CA VAL A 721 -1.47 1.54 7.45
C VAL A 721 -2.16 1.69 6.10
N THR A 722 -1.36 1.77 5.03
CA THR A 722 -1.83 1.91 3.65
C THR A 722 -1.43 0.68 2.83
N GLY A 723 -2.33 0.21 1.96
CA GLY A 723 -2.23 -1.07 1.25
C GLY A 723 -3.21 -2.08 1.81
#